data_AF-A0A421G056-F1
#
_entry.id   AF-A0A421G056-F1
#
_cell.length_a   1.000
_cell.length_b   1.000
_cell.length_c   1.000
_cell.angle_alpha   90.00
_cell.angle_beta   90.00
_cell.angle_gamma   90.00
#
_symmetry.space_group_name_H-M   'P 1'
#
loop_
_entity.id
_entity.type
_entity.pdbx_description
1 polymer ?
#
loop_
_entity_poly.entity_id
_entity_poly.type
_entity_poly.pdbx_seq_one_letter_code
_entity_poly.pdbx_strand_id
1 'polypeptide(L)'
;MSSNKGNTLLQDLNIRVKPVGTVPFAARDPAPVQAFIWESVCDGRGKNIALTEEQQRERYREYVEGKIGAVLADKELCVLGVEKVKNILSAAVPGHDVDLVGHTDILVLSALVKKFPHYVELLPDVKMLIEVKRVVKAGSGFQALSELIALDFLVDDPVMALLTNLTNHWQFFWVSEKKNNYAIIQRTTITEPGEAFEVIRTVLAQSPSADADIRLPCCREPVKRRKLVKMLPTVSEGGESGGIRASIERYYDIAGMLGPDIEMARAVAHQVAGSIPVFMRWNFGAAPNLEGSAPTEQLSNLRKVSNPVVVNGDGALDVEIAAQQEEQLKEQERARQIPIKIVLSTPKPEEPQTDTPAAAAVPTEDPTMQQHQETLQEKIAAAGDLEGRVPGMPLQTEEAVERREEAVQVTEQVKAMEQVKATEPATAAVPVVERIESPEEVKPVANFVPFEQRHQVISGYQNTMKFLENYQYNPDESLFLLFICSDEQFNAGDWSEECVEGKKHVYDVFSKSPGRNKLVTVLAGSQKYWKYQNDFYNDADLRVKGVPCLMRWEGQSGRTSGMLIQRTLYSEPFLRYLFLNTDQPEVLFSTEAVKTKKITTIHGYKAYQSAMETFKREENPGATFLMMVSGRFRNNNRPWCPYCRYSELPIEYAFYSYAPKNARIFRVEVTDSYSEWKHRNEFSRDPDLQLKFVPLMLEIHQVHAASPNASKTIKYTPHKVRYDELASLRELFSRYT
;
A
#
# COMPACT_ATOMS: atom_id res chain seq x y z
N MET A 1 -4.08 -21.64 20.26
CA MET A 1 -5.14 -20.59 20.35
C MET A 1 -6.34 -21.08 21.17
N SER A 2 -7.30 -20.21 21.49
CA SER A 2 -8.63 -20.64 21.97
C SER A 2 -9.56 -20.99 20.81
N SER A 3 -10.60 -21.81 21.07
CA SER A 3 -11.55 -22.26 20.02
C SER A 3 -12.15 -21.10 19.21
N ASN A 4 -12.56 -20.03 19.89
CA ASN A 4 -13.19 -18.89 19.22
C ASN A 4 -12.22 -18.18 18.27
N LYS A 5 -10.98 -17.87 18.72
CA LYS A 5 -9.95 -17.25 17.88
C LYS A 5 -9.55 -18.15 16.69
N GLY A 6 -9.47 -19.46 16.90
CA GLY A 6 -9.17 -20.42 15.83
C GLY A 6 -10.29 -20.52 14.78
N ASN A 7 -11.56 -20.40 15.18
CA ASN A 7 -12.68 -20.35 14.24
C ASN A 7 -12.70 -19.04 13.44
N THR A 8 -12.38 -17.90 14.07
CA THR A 8 -12.22 -16.61 13.37
C THR A 8 -11.15 -16.71 12.28
N LEU A 9 -9.94 -17.16 12.61
CA LEU A 9 -8.85 -17.35 11.63
C LEU A 9 -9.27 -18.22 10.42
N LEU A 10 -9.98 -19.32 10.66
CA LEU A 10 -10.47 -20.18 9.57
C LEU A 10 -11.55 -19.51 8.72
N GLN A 11 -12.38 -18.63 9.31
CA GLN A 11 -13.39 -17.86 8.56
C GLN A 11 -12.73 -16.77 7.71
N ASP A 12 -11.81 -16.00 8.29
CA ASP A 12 -11.12 -14.89 7.64
C ASP A 12 -10.32 -15.35 6.41
N LEU A 13 -9.67 -16.51 6.51
CA LEU A 13 -8.92 -17.15 5.42
C LEU A 13 -9.80 -17.99 4.46
N ASN A 14 -11.13 -18.04 4.64
CA ASN A 14 -12.03 -18.94 3.90
C ASN A 14 -11.55 -20.42 3.88
N ILE A 15 -11.10 -20.93 5.03
CA ILE A 15 -10.68 -22.32 5.21
C ILE A 15 -11.81 -23.15 5.83
N ARG A 16 -12.09 -24.33 5.29
CA ARG A 16 -13.00 -25.32 5.87
C ARG A 16 -12.27 -26.61 6.23
N VAL A 17 -12.25 -26.95 7.51
CA VAL A 17 -11.69 -28.24 7.98
C VAL A 17 -12.73 -29.35 7.81
N LYS A 18 -12.35 -30.48 7.18
CA LYS A 18 -13.21 -31.64 6.99
C LYS A 18 -12.59 -32.92 7.57
N PRO A 19 -13.34 -33.74 8.34
CA PRO A 19 -12.89 -35.08 8.69
C PRO A 19 -12.93 -36.00 7.47
N VAL A 20 -11.94 -36.88 7.36
CA VAL A 20 -11.88 -38.02 6.44
C VAL A 20 -11.89 -39.29 7.28
N GLY A 21 -12.82 -40.20 7.00
CA GLY A 21 -12.89 -41.49 7.70
C GLY A 21 -11.72 -42.38 7.35
N THR A 22 -11.17 -43.08 8.34
CA THR A 22 -10.15 -44.11 8.13
C THR A 22 -10.77 -45.38 7.56
N VAL A 23 -9.98 -46.15 6.81
CA VAL A 23 -10.24 -47.58 6.56
C VAL A 23 -9.30 -48.43 7.43
N PRO A 24 -9.71 -49.63 7.85
CA PRO A 24 -8.80 -50.59 8.47
C PRO A 24 -7.65 -50.91 7.53
N PHE A 25 -6.44 -51.03 8.08
CA PHE A 25 -5.26 -51.37 7.28
C PHE A 25 -5.42 -52.77 6.68
N ALA A 26 -5.18 -52.89 5.38
CA ALA A 26 -5.20 -54.20 4.71
C ALA A 26 -4.10 -55.10 5.31
N ALA A 27 -4.49 -56.28 5.79
CA ALA A 27 -3.71 -57.11 6.71
C ALA A 27 -2.26 -57.38 6.25
N ARG A 28 -1.37 -56.57 6.80
CA ARG A 28 0.06 -56.81 6.99
C ARG A 28 0.30 -56.66 8.48
N ASP A 29 1.33 -57.31 9.02
CA ASP A 29 1.82 -57.01 10.36
C ASP A 29 2.82 -55.84 10.30
N PRO A 30 2.44 -54.59 10.61
CA PRO A 30 3.41 -53.66 11.17
C PRO A 30 3.79 -54.22 12.55
N ALA A 31 5.07 -54.54 12.76
CA ALA A 31 5.54 -55.10 14.03
C ALA A 31 5.04 -54.22 15.20
N PRO A 32 4.36 -54.80 16.22
CA PRO A 32 3.46 -54.05 17.09
C PRO A 32 4.18 -52.92 17.82
N VAL A 33 3.89 -51.68 17.42
CA VAL A 33 4.52 -50.49 17.98
C VAL A 33 3.88 -50.18 19.32
N GLN A 34 4.59 -50.51 20.40
CA GLN A 34 4.23 -50.11 21.76
C GLN A 34 4.07 -48.59 21.86
N ALA A 35 2.97 -48.16 22.47
CA ALA A 35 2.65 -46.76 22.75
C ALA A 35 3.69 -46.09 23.69
N PHE A 36 3.87 -44.78 23.56
CA PHE A 36 4.83 -44.03 24.38
C PHE A 36 4.46 -44.02 25.87
N ILE A 37 5.45 -44.30 26.73
CA ILE A 37 5.26 -44.35 28.18
C ILE A 37 5.59 -42.98 28.80
N TRP A 38 4.53 -42.22 29.06
CA TRP A 38 4.56 -40.98 29.85
C TRP A 38 4.89 -41.30 31.32
N GLU A 39 6.04 -40.83 31.81
CA GLU A 39 6.61 -41.20 33.11
C GLU A 39 6.08 -40.37 34.29
N SER A 40 6.24 -40.93 35.50
CA SER A 40 6.02 -40.26 36.78
C SER A 40 7.13 -40.57 37.77
N VAL A 41 7.47 -39.58 38.59
CA VAL A 41 8.42 -39.71 39.70
C VAL A 41 7.66 -39.71 41.03
N CYS A 42 8.06 -40.54 41.98
CA CYS A 42 7.52 -40.48 43.34
C CYS A 42 8.08 -39.27 44.08
N ASP A 43 7.21 -38.49 44.74
CA ASP A 43 7.67 -37.52 45.75
C ASP A 43 8.17 -38.23 47.01
N GLY A 44 8.81 -37.49 47.93
CA GLY A 44 9.31 -38.02 49.21
C GLY A 44 8.23 -38.54 50.18
N ARG A 45 6.96 -38.61 49.75
CA ARG A 45 5.82 -39.20 50.48
C ARG A 45 5.17 -40.34 49.66
N GLY A 46 5.82 -40.82 48.60
CA GLY A 46 5.34 -41.91 47.76
C GLY A 46 4.26 -41.52 46.74
N LYS A 47 3.98 -40.23 46.55
CA LYS A 47 2.96 -39.78 45.58
C LYS A 47 3.57 -39.66 44.18
N ASN A 48 3.03 -40.39 43.21
CA ASN A 48 3.40 -40.24 41.80
C ASN A 48 3.06 -38.83 41.28
N ILE A 49 4.09 -38.03 41.02
CA ILE A 49 4.05 -36.78 40.26
C ILE A 49 4.38 -37.14 38.81
N ALA A 50 3.39 -37.09 37.93
CA ALA A 50 3.58 -37.38 36.52
C ALA A 50 4.27 -36.21 35.80
N LEU A 51 5.39 -36.49 35.13
CA LEU A 51 6.29 -35.51 34.54
C LEU A 51 5.60 -34.65 33.48
N THR A 52 6.08 -33.42 33.29
CA THR A 52 5.56 -32.51 32.26
C THR A 52 5.93 -33.00 30.86
N GLU A 53 5.30 -32.38 29.87
CA GLU A 53 5.61 -32.51 28.45
C GLU A 53 7.05 -32.05 28.16
N GLU A 54 7.42 -30.90 28.73
CA GLU A 54 8.72 -30.26 28.61
C GLU A 54 9.86 -31.12 29.18
N GLN A 55 9.60 -31.81 30.30
CA GLN A 55 10.53 -32.74 30.95
C GLN A 55 10.77 -34.03 30.15
N GLN A 56 9.99 -34.29 29.10
CA GLN A 56 10.03 -35.54 28.34
C GLN A 56 10.31 -35.34 26.83
N ARG A 57 10.63 -34.11 26.40
CA ARG A 57 10.86 -33.76 24.99
C ARG A 57 11.88 -34.67 24.30
N GLU A 58 13.03 -34.91 24.92
CA GLU A 58 14.07 -35.75 24.32
C GLU A 58 13.60 -37.21 24.19
N ARG A 59 13.07 -37.80 25.27
CA ARG A 59 12.53 -39.17 25.27
C ARG A 59 11.45 -39.38 24.20
N TYR A 60 10.58 -38.39 23.98
CA TYR A 60 9.56 -38.50 22.94
C TYR A 60 10.10 -38.25 21.53
N ARG A 61 11.14 -37.41 21.37
CA ARG A 61 11.85 -37.16 20.11
C ARG A 61 12.61 -38.40 19.67
N GLU A 62 13.35 -39.05 20.57
CA GLU A 62 14.02 -40.34 20.39
C GLU A 62 13.02 -41.44 20.00
N TYR A 63 11.86 -41.50 20.67
CA TYR A 63 10.79 -42.44 20.33
C TYR A 63 10.24 -42.23 18.92
N VAL A 64 10.06 -40.97 18.46
CA VAL A 64 9.64 -40.70 17.08
C VAL A 64 10.76 -41.08 16.10
N GLU A 65 11.98 -40.55 16.27
CA GLU A 65 13.11 -40.79 15.37
C GLU A 65 13.42 -42.29 15.24
N GLY A 66 13.41 -43.04 16.34
CA GLY A 66 13.64 -44.50 16.34
C GLY A 66 12.56 -45.34 15.65
N LYS A 67 11.35 -44.82 15.40
CA LYS A 67 10.26 -45.55 14.70
C LYS A 67 10.16 -45.23 13.20
N ILE A 68 10.86 -44.20 12.74
CA ILE A 68 10.93 -43.77 11.33
C ILE A 68 12.35 -43.67 10.77
N GLY A 69 13.40 -43.95 11.57
CA GLY A 69 14.81 -43.75 11.21
C GLY A 69 15.25 -44.35 9.87
N ALA A 70 14.66 -45.47 9.45
CA ALA A 70 14.95 -46.07 8.14
C ALA A 70 14.56 -45.17 6.95
N VAL A 71 13.40 -44.49 7.01
CA VAL A 71 13.00 -43.55 5.95
C VAL A 71 13.68 -42.19 6.09
N LEU A 72 14.07 -41.79 7.31
CA LEU A 72 14.90 -40.60 7.51
C LEU A 72 16.27 -40.75 6.83
N ALA A 73 16.92 -41.91 7.00
CA ALA A 73 18.21 -42.20 6.36
C ALA A 73 18.08 -42.27 4.81
N ASP A 74 17.05 -42.94 4.29
CA ASP A 74 16.78 -43.10 2.85
C ASP A 74 16.34 -41.80 2.13
N LYS A 75 16.02 -40.74 2.90
CA LYS A 75 15.56 -39.44 2.36
C LYS A 75 16.43 -38.26 2.81
N GLU A 76 17.56 -38.52 3.47
CA GLU A 76 18.44 -37.50 4.05
C GLU A 76 17.70 -36.49 4.96
N LEU A 77 16.71 -36.97 5.72
CA LEU A 77 15.92 -36.19 6.67
C LEU A 77 16.35 -36.47 8.11
N CYS A 78 15.90 -35.62 9.03
CA CYS A 78 15.99 -35.86 10.47
C CYS A 78 14.76 -35.35 11.23
N VAL A 79 14.59 -35.87 12.45
CA VAL A 79 13.70 -35.28 13.46
C VAL A 79 14.50 -34.23 14.23
N LEU A 80 13.93 -33.03 14.38
CA LEU A 80 14.50 -31.95 15.18
C LEU A 80 13.42 -31.34 16.07
N GLY A 81 13.72 -31.13 17.36
CA GLY A 81 12.87 -30.30 18.21
C GLY A 81 13.26 -28.83 18.06
N VAL A 82 12.26 -27.99 17.84
CA VAL A 82 12.45 -26.55 17.58
C VAL A 82 11.85 -25.68 18.68
N GLU A 83 11.53 -26.26 19.83
CA GLU A 83 10.88 -25.60 20.97
C GLU A 83 11.70 -24.43 21.57
N LYS A 84 13.00 -24.34 21.24
CA LYS A 84 13.92 -23.29 21.67
C LYS A 84 14.19 -22.23 20.58
N VAL A 85 13.76 -22.47 19.34
CA VAL A 85 13.90 -21.52 18.23
C VAL A 85 12.73 -20.54 18.30
N LYS A 86 13.02 -19.32 18.75
CA LYS A 86 11.99 -18.31 19.03
C LYS A 86 11.25 -17.94 17.76
N ASN A 87 9.94 -18.14 17.75
CA ASN A 87 9.03 -17.77 16.66
C ASN A 87 9.37 -18.42 15.30
N ILE A 88 9.87 -19.65 15.26
CA ILE A 88 10.19 -20.36 14.01
C ILE A 88 9.00 -20.50 13.03
N LEU A 89 7.76 -20.43 13.54
CA LEU A 89 6.54 -20.36 12.72
C LEU A 89 5.94 -18.94 12.74
N SER A 90 6.77 -17.93 12.44
CA SER A 90 6.34 -16.55 12.17
C SER A 90 6.05 -16.38 10.68
N ALA A 91 4.77 -16.28 10.29
CA ALA A 91 4.32 -16.14 8.92
C ALA A 91 3.25 -15.04 8.78
N ALA A 92 3.55 -13.99 8.01
CA ALA A 92 2.55 -13.04 7.54
C ALA A 92 1.70 -13.68 6.44
N VAL A 93 0.37 -13.61 6.54
CA VAL A 93 -0.53 -14.29 5.59
C VAL A 93 -0.78 -13.42 4.34
N PRO A 94 -0.31 -13.81 3.13
CA PRO A 94 -0.46 -12.98 1.93
C PRO A 94 -1.92 -12.67 1.61
N GLY A 95 -2.23 -11.40 1.42
CA GLY A 95 -3.59 -10.91 1.14
C GLY A 95 -4.44 -10.60 2.39
N HIS A 96 -3.98 -10.93 3.61
CA HIS A 96 -4.71 -10.69 4.86
C HIS A 96 -3.89 -9.86 5.86
N ASP A 97 -4.55 -9.19 6.80
CA ASP A 97 -3.91 -8.49 7.93
C ASP A 97 -3.79 -9.45 9.12
N VAL A 98 -2.98 -10.49 8.96
CA VAL A 98 -2.83 -11.59 9.91
C VAL A 98 -1.37 -12.05 9.95
N ASP A 99 -0.67 -11.72 11.03
CA ASP A 99 0.59 -12.37 11.40
C ASP A 99 0.29 -13.60 12.26
N LEU A 100 0.66 -14.78 11.76
CA LEU A 100 0.77 -15.98 12.57
C LEU A 100 2.14 -15.97 13.25
N VAL A 101 2.17 -16.01 14.57
CA VAL A 101 3.41 -16.11 15.36
C VAL A 101 3.31 -17.35 16.24
N GLY A 102 4.21 -18.31 16.03
CA GLY A 102 4.17 -19.59 16.74
C GLY A 102 5.49 -20.34 16.80
N HIS A 103 5.42 -21.46 17.50
CA HIS A 103 6.42 -22.53 17.54
C HIS A 103 5.68 -23.86 17.31
N THR A 104 6.41 -24.96 17.27
CA THR A 104 5.88 -26.33 17.34
C THR A 104 6.89 -27.20 18.10
N ASP A 105 6.47 -28.33 18.67
CA ASP A 105 7.41 -29.19 19.41
C ASP A 105 8.47 -29.84 18.51
N ILE A 106 8.11 -30.38 17.33
CA ILE A 106 9.00 -31.12 16.41
C ILE A 106 8.78 -30.75 14.93
N LEU A 107 9.88 -30.68 14.16
CA LEU A 107 9.90 -30.71 12.70
C LEU A 107 10.58 -31.97 12.16
N VAL A 108 10.15 -32.42 10.97
CA VAL A 108 10.84 -33.41 10.12
C VAL A 108 11.29 -32.72 8.84
N LEU A 109 12.61 -32.55 8.68
CA LEU A 109 13.25 -31.68 7.69
C LEU A 109 14.64 -32.20 7.29
N SER A 110 15.34 -31.54 6.36
CA SER A 110 16.65 -31.96 5.86
C SER A 110 17.67 -32.20 6.97
N ALA A 111 18.39 -33.33 6.91
CA ALA A 111 19.50 -33.65 7.80
C ALA A 111 20.67 -32.63 7.72
N LEU A 112 20.68 -31.76 6.70
CA LEU A 112 21.61 -30.62 6.62
C LEU A 112 21.60 -29.77 7.90
N VAL A 113 20.47 -29.62 8.60
CA VAL A 113 20.42 -28.84 9.86
C VAL A 113 21.19 -29.49 11.01
N LYS A 114 21.38 -30.83 11.00
CA LYS A 114 22.28 -31.51 11.98
C LYS A 114 23.76 -31.18 11.73
N LYS A 115 24.13 -30.75 10.51
CA LYS A 115 25.48 -30.29 10.15
C LYS A 115 25.64 -28.76 10.26
N PHE A 116 24.58 -28.02 9.95
CA PHE A 116 24.54 -26.56 9.96
C PHE A 116 23.31 -26.07 10.75
N PRO A 117 23.37 -26.00 12.10
CA PRO A 117 22.20 -25.70 12.92
C PRO A 117 21.51 -24.35 12.63
N HIS A 118 22.24 -23.38 12.08
CA HIS A 118 21.69 -22.08 11.67
C HIS A 118 20.77 -22.16 10.43
N TYR A 119 20.81 -23.26 9.66
CA TYR A 119 19.85 -23.48 8.56
C TYR A 119 18.45 -23.89 9.06
N VAL A 120 18.23 -24.07 10.36
CA VAL A 120 16.88 -24.37 10.89
C VAL A 120 15.87 -23.26 10.57
N GLU A 121 16.31 -22.00 10.52
CA GLU A 121 15.49 -20.83 10.17
C GLU A 121 15.11 -20.78 8.68
N LEU A 122 15.82 -21.55 7.83
CA LEU A 122 15.54 -21.69 6.39
C LEU A 122 14.60 -22.88 6.09
N LEU A 123 14.20 -23.64 7.12
CA LEU A 123 13.27 -24.78 7.03
C LEU A 123 13.53 -25.80 5.87
N PRO A 124 14.80 -26.15 5.56
CA PRO A 124 15.16 -26.88 4.35
C PRO A 124 14.50 -28.26 4.30
N ASP A 125 13.81 -28.54 3.19
CA ASP A 125 13.07 -29.80 2.94
C ASP A 125 12.11 -30.23 4.06
N VAL A 126 11.53 -29.31 4.84
CA VAL A 126 10.53 -29.69 5.84
C VAL A 126 9.32 -30.38 5.20
N LYS A 127 8.99 -31.58 5.66
CA LYS A 127 7.87 -32.39 5.13
C LYS A 127 6.71 -32.52 6.12
N MET A 128 6.97 -32.42 7.44
CA MET A 128 5.95 -32.51 8.49
C MET A 128 6.34 -31.72 9.76
N LEU A 129 5.35 -31.14 10.44
CA LEU A 129 5.44 -30.75 11.86
C LEU A 129 4.68 -31.73 12.75
N ILE A 130 5.16 -31.91 13.99
CA ILE A 130 4.55 -32.79 14.99
C ILE A 130 4.41 -32.03 16.30
N GLU A 131 3.18 -31.70 16.68
CA GLU A 131 2.83 -31.06 17.94
C GLU A 131 2.40 -32.14 18.95
N VAL A 132 3.17 -32.27 20.04
CA VAL A 132 3.03 -33.38 20.99
C VAL A 132 2.27 -32.90 22.22
N LYS A 133 1.11 -33.46 22.52
CA LYS A 133 0.29 -33.06 23.67
C LYS A 133 -0.06 -34.26 24.55
N ARG A 134 0.52 -34.31 25.76
CA ARG A 134 0.31 -35.40 26.75
C ARG A 134 -1.18 -35.60 27.06
N VAL A 135 -1.97 -34.53 27.04
CA VAL A 135 -3.44 -34.59 27.02
C VAL A 135 -3.95 -33.64 25.94
N VAL A 136 -4.47 -34.21 24.85
CA VAL A 136 -5.12 -33.46 23.76
C VAL A 136 -6.43 -32.86 24.27
N LYS A 137 -6.55 -31.52 24.18
CA LYS A 137 -7.72 -30.76 24.62
C LYS A 137 -8.48 -30.22 23.39
N ALA A 138 -9.72 -29.79 23.58
CA ALA A 138 -10.55 -29.23 22.49
C ALA A 138 -9.90 -28.04 21.73
N GLY A 139 -9.00 -27.29 22.38
CA GLY A 139 -8.22 -26.22 21.74
C GLY A 139 -6.96 -26.68 20.98
N SER A 140 -6.42 -27.87 21.27
CA SER A 140 -5.15 -28.35 20.69
C SER A 140 -5.23 -28.51 19.17
N GLY A 141 -6.37 -28.96 18.64
CA GLY A 141 -6.59 -29.07 17.20
C GLY A 141 -6.50 -27.74 16.46
N PHE A 142 -6.92 -26.63 17.07
CA PHE A 142 -6.77 -25.30 16.48
C PHE A 142 -5.32 -24.80 16.50
N GLN A 143 -4.51 -25.26 17.45
CA GLN A 143 -3.10 -24.90 17.53
C GLN A 143 -2.31 -25.57 16.39
N ALA A 144 -2.42 -26.89 16.25
CA ALA A 144 -1.81 -27.64 15.14
C ALA A 144 -2.33 -27.18 13.76
N LEU A 145 -3.57 -26.71 13.66
CA LEU A 145 -4.09 -26.06 12.44
C LEU A 145 -3.40 -24.71 12.15
N SER A 146 -3.22 -23.84 13.15
CA SER A 146 -2.48 -22.58 12.95
C SER A 146 -1.00 -22.80 12.61
N GLU A 147 -0.38 -23.83 13.21
CA GLU A 147 1.01 -24.22 12.89
C GLU A 147 1.12 -24.78 11.47
N LEU A 148 0.17 -25.61 11.02
CA LEU A 148 0.11 -26.10 9.63
C LEU A 148 -0.01 -24.94 8.64
N ILE A 149 -0.89 -23.98 8.92
CA ILE A 149 -1.10 -22.81 8.05
C ILE A 149 0.17 -21.97 7.98
N ALA A 150 0.82 -21.69 9.11
CA ALA A 150 2.07 -20.93 9.15
C ALA A 150 3.20 -21.64 8.39
N LEU A 151 3.41 -22.95 8.62
CA LEU A 151 4.44 -23.72 7.92
C LEU A 151 4.19 -23.80 6.41
N ASP A 152 2.94 -23.98 5.98
CA ASP A 152 2.60 -24.07 4.55
C ASP A 152 2.72 -22.74 3.79
N PHE A 153 2.89 -21.60 4.50
CA PHE A 153 3.32 -20.33 3.91
C PHE A 153 4.84 -20.14 3.86
N LEU A 154 5.59 -20.74 4.79
CA LEU A 154 7.03 -20.50 4.96
C LEU A 154 7.92 -21.32 4.01
N VAL A 155 7.37 -22.34 3.34
CA VAL A 155 8.13 -23.19 2.40
C VAL A 155 7.35 -23.44 1.11
N ASP A 156 8.06 -23.71 0.02
CA ASP A 156 7.45 -23.96 -1.31
C ASP A 156 6.70 -25.29 -1.40
N ASP A 157 7.15 -26.29 -0.64
CA ASP A 157 6.66 -27.66 -0.69
C ASP A 157 5.36 -27.85 0.12
N PRO A 158 4.41 -28.71 -0.31
CA PRO A 158 3.26 -29.03 0.54
C PRO A 158 3.74 -29.75 1.80
N VAL A 159 3.12 -29.44 2.95
CA VAL A 159 3.46 -30.04 4.25
C VAL A 159 2.26 -30.75 4.89
N MET A 160 2.51 -31.48 5.98
CA MET A 160 1.47 -32.05 6.85
C MET A 160 1.74 -31.71 8.31
N ALA A 161 0.69 -31.71 9.12
CA ALA A 161 0.79 -31.57 10.58
C ALA A 161 0.23 -32.80 11.29
N LEU A 162 0.84 -33.18 12.41
CA LEU A 162 0.39 -34.24 13.29
C LEU A 162 0.23 -33.69 14.71
N LEU A 163 -0.99 -33.77 15.26
CA LEU A 163 -1.26 -33.56 16.68
C LEU A 163 -1.38 -34.93 17.36
N THR A 164 -0.55 -35.19 18.37
CA THR A 164 -0.52 -36.53 18.98
C THR A 164 -0.20 -36.55 20.48
N ASN A 165 -0.74 -37.53 21.20
CA ASN A 165 -0.31 -37.89 22.55
C ASN A 165 0.69 -39.07 22.58
N LEU A 166 1.13 -39.53 21.41
CA LEU A 166 2.02 -40.66 21.17
C LEU A 166 1.54 -42.01 21.71
N THR A 167 0.26 -42.09 22.10
CA THR A 167 -0.40 -43.32 22.56
C THR A 167 -1.61 -43.64 21.69
N ASN A 168 -2.79 -43.11 22.01
CA ASN A 168 -4.07 -43.46 21.38
C ASN A 168 -4.72 -42.32 20.57
N HIS A 169 -3.99 -41.23 20.31
CA HIS A 169 -4.48 -40.10 19.52
C HIS A 169 -3.40 -39.64 18.53
N TRP A 170 -3.67 -39.83 17.24
CA TRP A 170 -2.79 -39.42 16.14
C TRP A 170 -3.64 -38.70 15.09
N GLN A 171 -3.78 -37.37 15.23
CA GLN A 171 -4.60 -36.54 14.34
C GLN A 171 -3.74 -35.86 13.28
N PHE A 172 -3.84 -36.34 12.05
CA PHE A 172 -3.15 -35.80 10.87
C PHE A 172 -3.98 -34.71 10.21
N PHE A 173 -3.34 -33.67 9.71
CA PHE A 173 -3.93 -32.55 8.96
C PHE A 173 -3.14 -32.27 7.68
N TRP A 174 -3.83 -31.95 6.59
CA TRP A 174 -3.21 -31.56 5.31
C TRP A 174 -4.13 -30.69 4.46
N VAL A 175 -3.54 -29.84 3.61
CA VAL A 175 -4.25 -29.01 2.64
C VAL A 175 -4.57 -29.85 1.39
N SER A 176 -5.85 -29.89 1.02
CA SER A 176 -6.39 -30.90 0.08
C SER A 176 -6.90 -30.31 -1.24
N GLU A 177 -7.95 -29.49 -1.24
CA GLU A 177 -8.52 -28.92 -2.47
C GLU A 177 -9.22 -27.57 -2.25
N LYS A 178 -9.36 -26.77 -3.32
CA LYS A 178 -10.22 -25.58 -3.34
C LYS A 178 -11.61 -25.95 -3.85
N LYS A 179 -12.67 -25.58 -3.14
CA LYS A 179 -14.06 -25.86 -3.52
C LYS A 179 -15.00 -24.73 -3.10
N ASN A 180 -15.72 -24.17 -4.08
CA ASN A 180 -16.70 -23.08 -3.89
C ASN A 180 -16.09 -21.89 -3.10
N ASN A 181 -14.93 -21.41 -3.55
CA ASN A 181 -14.07 -20.38 -2.92
C ASN A 181 -13.49 -20.69 -1.52
N TYR A 182 -13.74 -21.87 -0.95
CA TYR A 182 -13.07 -22.31 0.27
C TYR A 182 -11.86 -23.19 -0.02
N ALA A 183 -10.76 -22.96 0.69
CA ALA A 183 -9.68 -23.95 0.81
C ALA A 183 -10.11 -25.05 1.80
N ILE A 184 -9.87 -26.31 1.47
CA ILE A 184 -10.20 -27.45 2.34
C ILE A 184 -8.93 -28.00 2.96
N ILE A 185 -8.84 -27.90 4.29
CA ILE A 185 -7.94 -28.72 5.08
C ILE A 185 -8.69 -30.01 5.42
N GLN A 186 -8.12 -31.16 5.08
CA GLN A 186 -8.61 -32.45 5.54
C GLN A 186 -7.90 -32.84 6.84
N ARG A 187 -8.60 -33.60 7.68
CA ARG A 187 -8.01 -34.24 8.86
C ARG A 187 -8.50 -35.68 9.02
N THR A 188 -7.66 -36.53 9.58
CA THR A 188 -8.08 -37.87 10.04
C THR A 188 -7.46 -38.20 11.39
N THR A 189 -7.97 -39.19 12.10
CA THR A 189 -7.47 -39.59 13.42
C THR A 189 -7.34 -41.10 13.48
N ILE A 190 -6.14 -41.55 13.85
CA ILE A 190 -5.76 -42.94 14.07
C ILE A 190 -5.57 -43.15 15.58
N THR A 191 -5.92 -44.33 16.10
CA THR A 191 -5.69 -44.72 17.49
C THR A 191 -4.41 -45.53 17.66
N GLU A 192 -4.08 -46.40 16.71
CA GLU A 192 -2.95 -47.33 16.87
C GLU A 192 -1.60 -46.69 16.46
N PRO A 193 -0.56 -46.73 17.32
CA PRO A 193 0.76 -46.21 16.97
C PRO A 193 1.36 -46.83 15.70
N GLY A 194 1.14 -48.13 15.49
CA GLY A 194 1.64 -48.84 14.30
C GLY A 194 1.10 -48.24 13.01
N GLU A 195 -0.23 -48.15 12.89
CA GLU A 195 -0.93 -47.51 11.78
C GLU A 195 -0.48 -46.06 11.56
N ALA A 196 -0.33 -45.29 12.65
CA ALA A 196 0.11 -43.90 12.58
C ALA A 196 1.56 -43.75 12.06
N PHE A 197 2.49 -44.61 12.51
CA PHE A 197 3.86 -44.60 12.00
C PHE A 197 3.96 -45.07 10.54
N GLU A 198 3.13 -46.02 10.09
CA GLU A 198 3.08 -46.37 8.66
C GLU A 198 2.58 -45.20 7.80
N VAL A 199 1.63 -44.38 8.28
CA VAL A 199 1.24 -43.12 7.62
C VAL A 199 2.44 -42.16 7.53
N ILE A 200 3.15 -41.93 8.63
CA ILE A 200 4.33 -41.04 8.64
C ILE A 200 5.39 -41.54 7.64
N ARG A 201 5.74 -42.83 7.66
CA ARG A 201 6.71 -43.39 6.69
C ARG A 201 6.23 -43.27 5.25
N THR A 202 4.93 -43.49 4.99
CA THR A 202 4.35 -43.35 3.65
C THR A 202 4.40 -41.91 3.14
N VAL A 203 4.23 -40.92 4.01
CA VAL A 203 4.35 -39.49 3.70
C VAL A 203 5.80 -39.10 3.40
N LEU A 204 6.76 -39.56 4.21
CA LEU A 204 8.18 -39.22 4.03
C LEU A 204 8.84 -39.93 2.85
N ALA A 205 8.39 -41.14 2.51
CA ALA A 205 8.96 -41.93 1.41
C ALA A 205 8.61 -41.40 0.01
N GLN A 206 7.53 -40.61 -0.12
CA GLN A 206 7.04 -40.12 -1.41
C GLN A 206 7.56 -38.71 -1.71
N SER A 207 8.36 -38.61 -2.78
CA SER A 207 8.95 -37.34 -3.24
C SER A 207 7.88 -36.27 -3.52
N PRO A 208 8.08 -35.02 -3.06
CA PRO A 208 7.20 -33.91 -3.35
C PRO A 208 7.21 -33.50 -4.84
N SER A 209 6.40 -34.18 -5.65
CA SER A 209 5.82 -33.54 -6.82
C SER A 209 4.63 -32.72 -6.36
N ALA A 210 4.72 -31.40 -6.51
CA ALA A 210 3.56 -30.53 -6.34
C ALA A 210 2.42 -31.05 -7.23
N ASP A 211 1.20 -31.03 -6.70
CA ASP A 211 -0.01 -31.44 -7.39
C ASP A 211 -0.20 -32.96 -7.66
N ALA A 212 0.64 -33.84 -7.08
CA ALA A 212 0.39 -35.28 -7.03
C ALA A 212 -0.54 -35.72 -5.89
N ASP A 213 -1.25 -36.84 -6.08
CA ASP A 213 -2.15 -37.43 -5.09
C ASP A 213 -1.50 -38.64 -4.39
N ILE A 214 -1.44 -38.60 -3.06
CA ILE A 214 -0.74 -39.58 -2.22
C ILE A 214 -1.69 -40.67 -1.72
N ARG A 215 -1.30 -41.95 -1.87
CA ARG A 215 -2.02 -43.08 -1.27
C ARG A 215 -1.58 -43.27 0.18
N LEU A 216 -2.34 -42.73 1.13
CA LEU A 216 -2.17 -43.00 2.56
C LEU A 216 -2.80 -44.36 2.91
N PRO A 217 -2.14 -45.24 3.71
CA PRO A 217 -2.68 -46.57 4.02
C PRO A 217 -4.02 -46.54 4.77
N CYS A 218 -4.29 -45.47 5.51
CA CYS A 218 -5.53 -45.25 6.25
C CYS A 218 -6.68 -44.69 5.39
N CYS A 219 -6.48 -44.43 4.09
CA CYS A 219 -7.49 -43.84 3.21
C CYS A 219 -7.85 -44.77 2.03
N ARG A 220 -9.15 -44.87 1.73
CA ARG A 220 -9.65 -45.70 0.62
C ARG A 220 -9.23 -45.18 -0.77
N GLU A 221 -9.15 -43.86 -0.89
CA GLU A 221 -8.84 -43.14 -2.12
C GLU A 221 -7.54 -42.35 -1.93
N PRO A 222 -6.77 -42.07 -3.01
CA PRO A 222 -5.64 -41.16 -2.95
C PRO A 222 -6.08 -39.79 -2.43
N VAL A 223 -5.33 -39.21 -1.50
CA VAL A 223 -5.61 -37.87 -0.97
C VAL A 223 -4.74 -36.84 -1.67
N LYS A 224 -5.35 -35.70 -2.02
CA LYS A 224 -4.65 -34.55 -2.58
C LYS A 224 -3.79 -33.90 -1.49
N ARG A 225 -2.55 -33.54 -1.80
CA ARG A 225 -1.66 -32.76 -0.92
C ARG A 225 -1.15 -31.54 -1.69
N ARG A 226 -1.62 -30.35 -1.32
CA ARG A 226 -1.54 -29.13 -2.16
C ARG A 226 -1.11 -27.92 -1.32
N LYS A 227 -0.74 -26.79 -1.96
CA LYS A 227 -0.35 -25.55 -1.27
C LYS A 227 -1.55 -24.66 -0.97
N LEU A 228 -1.66 -24.17 0.27
CA LEU A 228 -2.69 -23.25 0.72
C LEU A 228 -2.59 -21.88 0.02
N VAL A 229 -1.38 -21.36 -0.17
CA VAL A 229 -1.16 -20.07 -0.87
C VAL A 229 -1.69 -20.07 -2.31
N LYS A 230 -1.70 -21.24 -2.99
CA LYS A 230 -2.32 -21.43 -4.32
C LYS A 230 -3.85 -21.60 -4.27
N MET A 231 -4.43 -21.82 -3.09
CA MET A 231 -5.85 -22.18 -2.89
C MET A 231 -6.68 -21.12 -2.20
N LEU A 232 -6.08 -20.24 -1.40
CA LEU A 232 -6.73 -19.07 -0.85
C LEU A 232 -7.28 -18.15 -1.96
N PRO A 233 -8.11 -17.16 -1.63
CA PRO A 233 -8.27 -16.02 -2.50
C PRO A 233 -6.92 -15.31 -2.57
N THR A 234 -6.19 -15.48 -3.68
CA THR A 234 -5.22 -14.47 -4.06
C THR A 234 -5.96 -13.13 -4.07
N VAL A 235 -5.42 -12.12 -3.39
CA VAL A 235 -5.73 -10.73 -3.73
C VAL A 235 -5.01 -10.48 -5.05
N SER A 236 -5.55 -11.05 -6.13
CA SER A 236 -5.02 -10.86 -7.46
C SER A 236 -5.43 -9.47 -7.94
N GLU A 237 -4.41 -8.64 -8.13
CA GLU A 237 -4.33 -7.80 -9.32
C GLU A 237 -4.86 -8.62 -10.52
N GLY A 238 -6.03 -8.25 -11.05
CA GLY A 238 -6.82 -9.06 -11.97
C GLY A 238 -7.90 -9.93 -11.29
N GLY A 239 -9.17 -9.52 -11.40
CA GLY A 239 -10.29 -10.25 -10.77
C GLY A 239 -11.68 -9.59 -10.84
N GLU A 240 -12.02 -8.90 -11.94
CA GLU A 240 -13.32 -8.27 -12.30
C GLU A 240 -13.99 -7.27 -11.31
N SER A 241 -13.57 -7.20 -10.05
CA SER A 241 -14.00 -6.20 -9.09
C SER A 241 -12.85 -5.86 -8.15
N GLY A 242 -12.20 -4.72 -8.37
CA GLY A 242 -11.10 -4.23 -7.53
C GLY A 242 -11.50 -4.25 -6.05
N GLY A 243 -10.88 -5.16 -5.30
CA GLY A 243 -11.52 -5.85 -4.17
C GLY A 243 -11.99 -4.97 -3.02
N ILE A 244 -12.87 -5.54 -2.20
CA ILE A 244 -13.37 -4.91 -0.96
C ILE A 244 -12.22 -4.41 -0.08
N ARG A 245 -11.13 -5.17 0.03
CA ARG A 245 -9.88 -4.77 0.70
C ARG A 245 -9.35 -3.43 0.17
N ALA A 246 -9.16 -3.28 -1.14
CA ALA A 246 -8.71 -2.03 -1.74
C ALA A 246 -9.71 -0.85 -1.56
N SER A 247 -11.01 -1.12 -1.41
CA SER A 247 -11.98 -0.08 -1.03
C SER A 247 -11.91 0.31 0.45
N ILE A 248 -11.59 -0.64 1.34
CA ILE A 248 -11.35 -0.40 2.77
C ILE A 248 -10.03 0.37 2.98
N GLU A 249 -8.95 -0.05 2.32
CA GLU A 249 -7.64 0.62 2.36
C GLU A 249 -7.78 2.06 1.87
N ARG A 250 -8.34 2.29 0.66
CA ARG A 250 -8.65 3.64 0.17
C ARG A 250 -9.51 4.47 1.13
N TYR A 251 -10.41 3.85 1.90
CA TYR A 251 -11.21 4.55 2.90
C TYR A 251 -10.40 4.94 4.13
N TYR A 252 -9.62 4.02 4.71
CA TYR A 252 -8.77 4.36 5.86
C TYR A 252 -7.64 5.33 5.48
N ASP A 253 -7.12 5.25 4.26
CA ASP A 253 -6.20 6.22 3.70
C ASP A 253 -6.85 7.62 3.60
N ILE A 254 -8.01 7.73 2.94
CA ILE A 254 -8.73 9.00 2.78
C ILE A 254 -9.18 9.56 4.14
N ALA A 255 -9.69 8.73 5.04
CA ALA A 255 -10.09 9.12 6.39
C ALA A 255 -8.88 9.57 7.23
N GLY A 256 -7.76 8.86 7.15
CA GLY A 256 -6.50 9.19 7.82
C GLY A 256 -5.81 10.43 7.25
N MET A 257 -6.21 10.88 6.05
CA MET A 257 -5.71 12.10 5.42
C MET A 257 -6.61 13.33 5.60
N LEU A 258 -7.92 13.15 5.76
CA LEU A 258 -8.94 14.19 5.55
C LEU A 258 -10.10 14.16 6.58
N GLY A 259 -10.03 13.26 7.58
CA GLY A 259 -11.09 13.02 8.57
C GLY A 259 -12.10 11.95 8.11
N PRO A 260 -12.78 11.25 9.04
CA PRO A 260 -13.68 10.14 8.72
C PRO A 260 -14.91 10.59 7.93
N ASP A 261 -14.97 10.21 6.66
CA ASP A 261 -16.12 10.48 5.78
C ASP A 261 -17.21 9.43 5.97
N ILE A 262 -18.37 9.84 6.49
CA ILE A 262 -19.48 8.95 6.84
C ILE A 262 -20.17 8.37 5.59
N GLU A 263 -20.18 9.07 4.46
CA GLU A 263 -20.80 8.57 3.21
C GLU A 263 -19.87 7.59 2.50
N MET A 264 -18.56 7.83 2.50
CA MET A 264 -17.57 6.86 2.03
C MET A 264 -17.54 5.63 2.93
N ALA A 265 -17.56 5.80 4.26
CA ALA A 265 -17.68 4.71 5.23
C ALA A 265 -18.93 3.86 4.94
N ARG A 266 -20.08 4.50 4.69
CA ARG A 266 -21.33 3.80 4.36
C ARG A 266 -21.28 3.11 3.00
N ALA A 267 -20.67 3.72 1.98
CA ALA A 267 -20.49 3.11 0.67
C ALA A 267 -19.58 1.86 0.72
N VAL A 268 -18.49 1.93 1.49
CA VAL A 268 -17.60 0.78 1.74
C VAL A 268 -18.32 -0.27 2.59
N ALA A 269 -19.04 0.12 3.64
CA ALA A 269 -19.85 -0.80 4.45
C ALA A 269 -20.95 -1.49 3.63
N HIS A 270 -21.55 -0.83 2.63
CA HIS A 270 -22.46 -1.47 1.68
C HIS A 270 -21.73 -2.44 0.73
N GLN A 271 -20.53 -2.11 0.26
CA GLN A 271 -19.71 -3.03 -0.56
C GLN A 271 -19.29 -4.28 0.26
N VAL A 272 -18.95 -4.10 1.54
CA VAL A 272 -18.70 -5.18 2.50
C VAL A 272 -19.96 -6.00 2.73
N ALA A 273 -21.07 -5.39 3.16
CA ALA A 273 -22.31 -6.08 3.50
C ALA A 273 -22.89 -6.87 2.30
N GLY A 274 -22.84 -6.29 1.09
CA GLY A 274 -23.25 -6.95 -0.14
C GLY A 274 -22.42 -8.19 -0.51
N SER A 275 -21.18 -8.29 -0.02
CA SER A 275 -20.32 -9.47 -0.19
C SER A 275 -20.54 -10.57 0.86
N ILE A 276 -21.23 -10.28 1.96
CA ILE A 276 -21.47 -11.24 3.05
C ILE A 276 -22.69 -12.12 2.68
N PRO A 277 -22.54 -13.46 2.52
CA PRO A 277 -23.59 -14.33 1.99
C PRO A 277 -24.92 -14.34 2.78
N VAL A 278 -24.90 -13.97 4.06
CA VAL A 278 -26.10 -13.86 4.90
C VAL A 278 -27.00 -12.71 4.45
N PHE A 279 -26.43 -11.58 4.02
CA PHE A 279 -27.19 -10.40 3.60
C PHE A 279 -27.70 -10.51 2.16
N MET A 280 -27.05 -11.28 1.29
CA MET A 280 -27.57 -11.57 -0.06
C MET A 280 -28.92 -12.32 -0.07
N ARG A 281 -29.35 -12.91 1.06
CA ARG A 281 -30.70 -13.47 1.21
C ARG A 281 -31.79 -12.42 1.45
N TRP A 282 -31.44 -11.15 1.66
CA TRP A 282 -32.35 -10.03 1.91
C TRP A 282 -32.32 -9.00 0.76
N ASN A 283 -32.30 -9.48 -0.48
CA ASN A 283 -32.65 -8.63 -1.62
C ASN A 283 -34.13 -8.21 -1.49
N PHE A 284 -34.38 -6.91 -1.34
CA PHE A 284 -35.70 -6.31 -1.56
C PHE A 284 -36.03 -6.40 -3.05
N GLY A 285 -36.61 -7.53 -3.46
CA GLY A 285 -37.18 -7.69 -4.80
C GLY A 285 -38.35 -6.72 -4.99
N ALA A 286 -38.39 -6.04 -6.14
CA ALA A 286 -39.46 -5.10 -6.46
C ALA A 286 -40.80 -5.84 -6.64
N ALA A 287 -41.79 -5.44 -5.84
CA ALA A 287 -43.21 -5.71 -6.05
C ALA A 287 -44.01 -4.44 -5.68
N PRO A 288 -45.02 -4.03 -6.46
CA PRO A 288 -45.70 -2.76 -6.27
C PRO A 288 -46.82 -2.81 -5.22
N ASN A 289 -47.15 -1.63 -4.67
CA ASN A 289 -48.38 -1.27 -3.98
C ASN A 289 -48.92 -2.23 -2.90
N LEU A 290 -48.57 -1.97 -1.64
CA LEU A 290 -49.49 -2.21 -0.53
C LEU A 290 -49.23 -1.21 0.61
N GLU A 291 -50.17 -0.29 0.82
CA GLU A 291 -50.25 0.51 2.05
C GLU A 291 -50.84 -0.33 3.19
N GLY A 292 -50.36 -0.12 4.41
CA GLY A 292 -51.04 -0.61 5.62
C GLY A 292 -50.20 -1.48 6.56
N SER A 293 -50.10 -1.02 7.82
CA SER A 293 -49.88 -1.83 9.03
C SER A 293 -48.60 -2.66 9.16
N ALA A 294 -47.60 -2.09 9.85
CA ALA A 294 -46.45 -2.83 10.38
C ALA A 294 -46.73 -3.43 11.78
N PRO A 295 -46.17 -4.61 12.13
CA PRO A 295 -46.22 -5.17 13.49
C PRO A 295 -45.00 -4.72 14.32
N THR A 296 -45.18 -3.72 15.19
CA THR A 296 -44.07 -3.02 15.88
C THR A 296 -43.41 -3.80 17.04
N GLU A 297 -43.97 -4.93 17.47
CA GLU A 297 -43.64 -5.52 18.78
C GLU A 297 -42.29 -6.26 18.85
N GLN A 298 -41.86 -6.94 17.78
CA GLN A 298 -40.65 -7.79 17.85
C GLN A 298 -39.35 -7.00 18.03
N LEU A 299 -39.31 -5.71 17.68
CA LEU A 299 -38.15 -4.84 17.89
C LEU A 299 -38.00 -4.36 19.35
N SER A 300 -39.04 -4.50 20.18
CA SER A 300 -39.02 -4.02 21.58
C SER A 300 -38.15 -4.87 22.50
N ASN A 301 -38.12 -6.18 22.29
CA ASN A 301 -37.47 -7.14 23.20
C ASN A 301 -35.93 -7.17 23.07
N LEU A 302 -35.38 -6.78 21.92
CA LEU A 302 -33.93 -6.71 21.71
C LEU A 302 -33.25 -5.55 22.47
N ARG A 303 -34.02 -4.57 22.99
CA ARG A 303 -33.47 -3.43 23.75
C ARG A 303 -33.27 -3.67 25.25
N LYS A 304 -33.60 -4.86 25.78
CA LYS A 304 -33.63 -5.12 27.25
C LYS A 304 -32.51 -6.02 27.81
N VAL A 305 -31.58 -6.52 26.97
CA VAL A 305 -30.55 -7.50 27.39
C VAL A 305 -29.11 -6.96 27.24
N SER A 306 -28.95 -5.69 26.86
CA SER A 306 -27.63 -5.07 26.66
C SER A 306 -27.54 -3.69 27.30
N ASN A 307 -27.28 -3.65 28.61
CA ASN A 307 -26.68 -2.46 29.23
C ASN A 307 -25.20 -2.42 28.84
N PRO A 308 -24.72 -1.36 28.15
CA PRO A 308 -23.29 -1.13 28.04
C PRO A 308 -22.73 -0.75 29.41
N VAL A 309 -21.60 -1.33 29.80
CA VAL A 309 -20.73 -0.68 30.80
C VAL A 309 -20.16 0.55 30.11
N VAL A 310 -20.41 1.74 30.66
CA VAL A 310 -19.83 2.99 30.15
C VAL A 310 -18.34 2.99 30.48
N VAL A 311 -17.52 2.65 29.49
CA VAL A 311 -16.11 3.02 29.45
C VAL A 311 -16.04 4.32 28.67
N ASN A 312 -15.76 5.43 29.34
CA ASN A 312 -15.45 6.68 28.65
C ASN A 312 -14.16 6.48 27.85
N GLY A 313 -14.19 6.78 26.55
CA GLY A 313 -13.00 6.85 25.71
C GLY A 313 -12.51 8.28 25.62
N ASP A 314 -11.21 8.50 25.78
CA ASP A 314 -10.63 9.83 26.06
C ASP A 314 -10.83 10.86 24.92
N GLY A 315 -11.03 10.40 23.68
CA GLY A 315 -11.17 11.23 22.48
C GLY A 315 -12.38 12.19 22.42
N ALA A 316 -13.20 12.28 23.48
CA ALA A 316 -14.15 13.37 23.66
C ALA A 316 -13.52 14.58 24.38
N LEU A 317 -12.61 14.34 25.34
CA LEU A 317 -11.97 15.37 26.14
C LEU A 317 -10.93 16.14 25.31
N ASP A 318 -10.18 15.43 24.47
CA ASP A 318 -9.16 16.02 23.58
C ASP A 318 -9.75 17.06 22.61
N VAL A 319 -11.03 16.91 22.21
CA VAL A 319 -11.72 17.82 21.30
C VAL A 319 -12.10 19.14 22.00
N GLU A 320 -12.55 19.09 23.26
CA GLU A 320 -12.82 20.29 24.04
C GLU A 320 -11.52 21.01 24.42
N ILE A 321 -10.46 20.27 24.75
CA ILE A 321 -9.12 20.83 25.01
C ILE A 321 -8.55 21.52 23.77
N ALA A 322 -8.65 20.90 22.59
CA ALA A 322 -8.21 21.51 21.34
C ALA A 322 -8.98 22.80 21.00
N ALA A 323 -10.30 22.80 21.19
CA ALA A 323 -11.12 24.00 20.97
C ALA A 323 -10.75 25.16 21.92
N GLN A 324 -10.54 24.87 23.21
CA GLN A 324 -10.11 25.87 24.20
C GLN A 324 -8.70 26.42 23.89
N GLN A 325 -7.79 25.58 23.39
CA GLN A 325 -6.45 26.03 22.97
C GLN A 325 -6.50 26.93 21.72
N GLU A 326 -7.37 26.63 20.76
CA GLU A 326 -7.58 27.48 19.57
C GLU A 326 -8.22 28.84 19.94
N GLU A 327 -9.08 28.87 20.96
CA GLU A 327 -9.68 30.11 21.48
C GLU A 327 -8.64 30.96 22.24
N GLN A 328 -7.84 30.37 23.13
CA GLN A 328 -6.75 31.06 23.83
C GLN A 328 -5.68 31.61 22.87
N LEU A 329 -5.37 30.90 21.77
CA LEU A 329 -4.47 31.40 20.72
C LEU A 329 -5.04 32.66 20.05
N LYS A 330 -6.33 32.67 19.72
CA LYS A 330 -7.01 33.85 19.14
C LYS A 330 -7.10 35.03 20.10
N GLU A 331 -7.16 34.80 21.41
CA GLU A 331 -7.05 35.87 22.41
C GLU A 331 -5.60 36.41 22.51
N GLN A 332 -4.58 35.56 22.50
CA GLN A 332 -3.18 36.01 22.50
C GLN A 332 -2.81 36.78 21.22
N GLU A 333 -3.30 36.38 20.06
CA GLU A 333 -3.12 37.13 18.81
C GLU A 333 -3.82 38.50 18.86
N ARG A 334 -5.02 38.57 19.45
CA ARG A 334 -5.74 39.84 19.64
C ARG A 334 -5.02 40.77 20.63
N ALA A 335 -4.44 40.23 21.70
CA ALA A 335 -3.65 40.99 22.66
C ALA A 335 -2.34 41.55 22.06
N ARG A 336 -1.76 40.87 21.06
CA ARG A 336 -0.52 41.29 20.36
C ARG A 336 -0.68 42.52 19.44
N GLN A 337 -1.90 43.02 19.20
CA GLN A 337 -2.14 44.14 18.28
C GLN A 337 -2.15 45.53 18.95
N ILE A 338 -1.75 45.64 20.23
CA ILE A 338 -1.65 46.93 20.95
C ILE A 338 -0.24 47.52 20.81
N PRO A 339 -0.05 48.70 20.19
CA PRO A 339 1.26 49.28 19.96
C PRO A 339 1.83 49.99 21.18
N ILE A 340 2.99 49.55 21.68
CA ILE A 340 3.73 50.21 22.77
C ILE A 340 4.86 51.07 22.20
N LYS A 341 4.94 52.35 22.63
CA LYS A 341 6.06 53.25 22.28
C LYS A 341 7.34 52.85 23.03
N ILE A 342 8.42 52.66 22.29
CA ILE A 342 9.77 52.45 22.84
C ILE A 342 10.43 53.81 23.12
N VAL A 343 11.09 53.94 24.27
CA VAL A 343 12.08 54.99 24.56
C VAL A 343 13.38 54.29 24.94
N LEU A 344 14.48 54.66 24.29
CA LEU A 344 15.80 54.06 24.48
C LEU A 344 16.64 54.83 25.51
N SER A 345 17.45 54.11 26.31
CA SER A 345 18.57 54.65 27.08
C SER A 345 19.54 53.54 27.48
N THR A 346 20.84 53.87 27.52
CA THR A 346 22.01 52.96 27.65
C THR A 346 23.24 53.78 28.06
N PRO A 347 24.33 53.22 28.64
CA PRO A 347 24.52 51.92 29.32
C PRO A 347 25.41 52.05 30.61
N LYS A 348 26.22 51.00 30.89
CA LYS A 348 27.50 50.93 31.67
C LYS A 348 27.43 50.36 33.12
N PRO A 349 28.53 49.79 33.71
CA PRO A 349 28.88 48.36 33.53
C PRO A 349 29.34 47.61 34.82
N GLU A 350 29.82 46.36 34.66
CA GLU A 350 30.80 45.61 35.52
C GLU A 350 30.37 45.30 36.99
N GLU A 351 30.01 44.05 37.34
CA GLU A 351 30.87 42.93 37.82
C GLU A 351 31.00 42.85 39.38
N PRO A 352 31.37 41.70 40.02
CA PRO A 352 31.12 40.29 39.68
C PRO A 352 30.79 39.36 40.92
N GLN A 353 30.51 38.06 40.69
CA GLN A 353 30.45 36.94 41.68
C GLN A 353 29.28 37.00 42.72
N THR A 354 28.89 35.99 43.53
CA THR A 354 29.45 34.64 43.87
C THR A 354 28.33 33.64 44.31
N ASP A 355 28.59 32.33 44.15
CA ASP A 355 28.07 31.11 44.81
C ASP A 355 26.80 31.03 45.73
N THR A 356 25.86 30.13 45.37
CA THR A 356 25.58 28.78 45.98
C THR A 356 25.41 28.62 47.52
N PRO A 357 24.51 27.77 48.11
CA PRO A 357 23.20 27.20 47.69
C PRO A 357 22.07 27.16 48.78
N ALA A 358 20.88 26.68 48.40
CA ALA A 358 19.92 25.80 49.13
C ALA A 358 19.52 25.99 50.62
N ALA A 359 18.19 26.04 50.87
CA ALA A 359 17.46 25.18 51.83
C ALA A 359 15.93 25.25 51.57
N ALA A 360 15.15 24.31 52.14
CA ALA A 360 13.70 24.19 51.90
C ALA A 360 12.85 24.51 53.15
N ALA A 361 11.62 25.03 52.94
CA ALA A 361 10.49 24.91 53.86
C ALA A 361 9.12 25.17 53.17
N VAL A 362 8.10 24.45 53.63
CA VAL A 362 6.65 24.42 53.25
C VAL A 362 5.93 23.91 54.53
N PRO A 363 4.64 24.20 54.86
CA PRO A 363 3.55 24.92 54.14
C PRO A 363 3.21 26.27 54.88
N THR A 364 1.99 26.85 55.06
CA THR A 364 0.58 26.40 54.89
C THR A 364 -0.44 27.57 54.80
N GLU A 365 -1.53 27.30 54.07
CA GLU A 365 -2.94 27.75 54.27
C GLU A 365 -3.41 29.20 54.03
N ASP A 366 -4.71 29.24 53.68
CA ASP A 366 -5.59 30.33 53.19
C ASP A 366 -6.24 31.10 54.38
N PRO A 367 -7.03 32.21 54.25
CA PRO A 367 -8.24 32.24 53.41
C PRO A 367 -8.59 33.56 52.66
N THR A 368 -9.39 33.37 51.61
CA THR A 368 -10.25 34.34 50.90
C THR A 368 -10.96 35.42 51.76
N MET A 369 -11.16 36.61 51.19
CA MET A 369 -12.52 37.20 51.07
C MET A 369 -12.60 38.35 50.04
N GLN A 370 -13.80 38.60 49.51
CA GLN A 370 -14.14 39.71 48.60
C GLN A 370 -14.68 40.91 49.38
N GLN A 371 -14.64 42.13 48.80
CA GLN A 371 -15.84 42.99 48.68
C GLN A 371 -15.60 44.30 47.90
N HIS A 372 -16.60 44.66 47.06
CA HIS A 372 -17.09 46.01 46.73
C HIS A 372 -16.10 47.07 46.17
N GLN A 373 -16.53 48.23 45.63
CA GLN A 373 -17.74 48.66 44.89
C GLN A 373 -17.49 50.12 44.49
N GLU A 374 -17.90 50.56 43.30
CA GLU A 374 -18.72 51.77 43.05
C GLU A 374 -18.72 52.18 41.57
N THR A 375 -19.90 52.59 41.10
CA THR A 375 -20.14 53.17 39.78
C THR A 375 -20.25 54.69 39.89
N LEU A 376 -19.81 55.42 38.88
CA LEU A 376 -20.33 56.76 38.59
C LEU A 376 -20.62 56.93 37.10
N GLN A 377 -21.62 57.76 36.78
CA GLN A 377 -22.27 57.86 35.47
C GLN A 377 -22.23 59.30 34.94
N GLU A 378 -22.05 59.47 33.64
CA GLU A 378 -22.66 60.52 32.78
C GLU A 378 -22.46 60.05 31.31
N LYS A 379 -23.44 59.99 30.40
CA LYS A 379 -24.41 60.98 29.86
C LYS A 379 -23.71 62.10 29.05
N ILE A 380 -24.18 62.54 27.87
CA ILE A 380 -25.35 62.16 27.05
C ILE A 380 -25.15 62.64 25.58
N ALA A 381 -25.79 61.97 24.60
CA ALA A 381 -26.08 62.45 23.22
C ALA A 381 -24.90 62.82 22.26
N ALA A 382 -25.10 63.00 20.94
CA ALA A 382 -25.98 62.32 19.95
C ALA A 382 -25.64 62.80 18.52
N ALA A 383 -25.84 61.91 17.53
CA ALA A 383 -25.98 62.17 16.07
C ALA A 383 -24.82 62.87 15.32
N GLY A 384 -24.69 62.56 14.02
CA GLY A 384 -23.75 63.22 13.11
C GLY A 384 -23.25 62.27 12.03
N ASP A 385 -23.44 62.63 10.76
CA ASP A 385 -23.05 61.85 9.58
C ASP A 385 -21.82 62.48 8.89
N LEU A 386 -21.14 61.69 8.05
CA LEU A 386 -20.19 62.10 6.98
C LEU A 386 -18.79 62.71 7.29
N GLU A 387 -17.80 62.12 6.60
CA GLU A 387 -16.54 62.65 6.02
C GLU A 387 -15.46 63.36 6.88
N GLY A 388 -14.21 62.82 6.84
CA GLY A 388 -13.10 63.26 7.71
C GLY A 388 -11.64 63.07 7.25
N ARG A 389 -11.37 62.82 5.95
CA ARG A 389 -10.10 63.11 5.22
C ARG A 389 -8.72 62.80 5.88
N VAL A 390 -7.98 61.83 5.32
CA VAL A 390 -6.49 61.78 5.36
C VAL A 390 -5.94 61.61 3.93
N PRO A 391 -4.93 62.39 3.48
CA PRO A 391 -4.44 62.37 2.09
C PRO A 391 -3.14 61.54 1.90
N GLY A 392 -2.91 61.00 0.70
CA GLY A 392 -1.65 60.29 0.38
C GLY A 392 -1.66 59.47 -0.92
N MET A 393 -1.95 60.10 -2.07
CA MET A 393 -1.85 59.46 -3.40
C MET A 393 -0.42 59.57 -3.97
N PRO A 394 0.02 58.66 -4.88
CA PRO A 394 -0.46 58.67 -6.26
C PRO A 394 -0.92 57.30 -6.82
N LEU A 395 -1.90 57.35 -7.73
CA LEU A 395 -2.15 56.29 -8.72
C LEU A 395 -1.25 56.50 -9.95
N GLN A 396 -0.88 55.39 -10.59
CA GLN A 396 -0.96 55.21 -12.05
C GLN A 396 -1.57 53.81 -12.28
N THR A 397 -2.90 53.71 -12.37
CA THR A 397 -3.75 53.77 -13.58
C THR A 397 -4.03 52.38 -14.14
N GLU A 398 -5.32 52.05 -14.22
CA GLU A 398 -5.86 50.84 -14.83
C GLU A 398 -5.86 50.96 -16.36
N GLU A 399 -5.67 49.85 -17.08
CA GLU A 399 -6.17 49.68 -18.45
C GLU A 399 -6.96 48.37 -18.58
N ALA A 400 -7.86 48.34 -19.56
CA ALA A 400 -9.05 47.50 -19.50
C ALA A 400 -8.91 46.09 -20.10
N VAL A 401 -9.83 45.22 -19.70
CA VAL A 401 -10.03 43.90 -20.30
C VAL A 401 -10.62 44.04 -21.71
N GLU A 402 -9.88 43.63 -22.74
CA GLU A 402 -10.48 43.23 -24.02
C GLU A 402 -9.87 41.91 -24.51
N ARG A 403 -10.65 41.14 -25.28
CA ARG A 403 -10.30 39.79 -25.71
C ARG A 403 -9.43 39.83 -26.96
N ARG A 404 -8.42 38.97 -27.03
CA ARG A 404 -7.95 38.43 -28.32
C ARG A 404 -7.83 36.92 -28.27
N GLU A 405 -8.50 36.28 -29.22
CA GLU A 405 -8.20 34.93 -29.65
C GLU A 405 -7.08 35.04 -30.70
N GLU A 406 -5.94 34.38 -30.49
CA GLU A 406 -4.93 34.26 -31.54
C GLU A 406 -4.73 32.78 -31.88
N ALA A 407 -5.30 32.39 -33.02
CA ALA A 407 -5.13 31.07 -33.60
C ALA A 407 -3.81 31.01 -34.37
N VAL A 408 -2.83 30.25 -33.85
CA VAL A 408 -1.59 29.98 -34.58
C VAL A 408 -1.86 28.97 -35.68
N GLN A 409 -2.06 29.46 -36.91
CA GLN A 409 -2.07 28.62 -38.11
C GLN A 409 -0.64 28.16 -38.42
N VAL A 410 -0.48 26.86 -38.65
CA VAL A 410 0.74 26.29 -39.22
C VAL A 410 0.66 26.39 -40.74
N THR A 411 1.66 27.00 -41.36
CA THR A 411 1.79 27.06 -42.83
C THR A 411 3.20 26.60 -43.23
N GLU A 412 3.28 25.72 -44.20
CA GLU A 412 4.54 25.17 -44.72
C GLU A 412 5.35 26.21 -45.52
N GLN A 413 6.67 26.07 -45.52
CA GLN A 413 7.51 26.49 -46.65
C GLN A 413 8.56 25.42 -46.96
N VAL A 414 8.62 25.01 -48.22
CA VAL A 414 9.53 23.97 -48.74
C VAL A 414 10.09 24.42 -50.09
N LYS A 415 11.42 24.49 -50.19
CA LYS A 415 12.21 24.86 -51.39
C LYS A 415 11.97 26.32 -51.90
N ALA A 416 12.90 26.95 -52.62
CA ALA A 416 14.07 26.42 -53.34
C ALA A 416 15.25 27.41 -53.37
N MET A 417 16.45 26.92 -53.63
CA MET A 417 17.48 27.58 -54.45
C MET A 417 18.43 26.51 -55.03
N GLU A 418 18.93 26.72 -56.23
CA GLU A 418 19.66 25.70 -57.02
C GLU A 418 20.73 26.34 -57.93
N GLN A 419 21.88 25.66 -58.10
CA GLN A 419 23.05 26.01 -58.94
C GLN A 419 23.77 27.32 -58.51
N VAL A 420 25.11 27.45 -58.54
CA VAL A 420 26.06 27.53 -59.67
C VAL A 420 27.49 27.48 -59.04
N LYS A 421 28.59 26.94 -59.60
CA LYS A 421 28.91 26.07 -60.76
C LYS A 421 30.39 25.60 -60.62
N ALA A 422 30.79 24.50 -61.27
CA ALA A 422 32.12 23.88 -61.13
C ALA A 422 33.24 24.48 -62.02
N THR A 423 34.51 24.34 -61.56
CA THR A 423 35.74 24.30 -62.40
C THR A 423 36.84 23.45 -61.73
N GLU A 424 37.70 22.85 -62.55
CA GLU A 424 38.88 21.98 -62.25
C GLU A 424 39.96 22.31 -63.32
N PRO A 425 41.18 21.70 -63.41
CA PRO A 425 41.99 20.90 -62.47
C PRO A 425 43.49 21.37 -62.41
N ALA A 426 44.41 20.60 -61.80
CA ALA A 426 45.70 20.15 -62.41
C ALA A 426 46.78 19.62 -61.41
N THR A 427 47.37 18.45 -61.74
CA THR A 427 48.74 17.90 -61.47
C THR A 427 49.76 18.71 -60.64
N ALA A 428 50.66 18.12 -59.82
CA ALA A 428 50.96 16.74 -59.37
C ALA A 428 51.96 16.84 -58.16
N ALA A 429 52.66 15.84 -57.58
CA ALA A 429 52.95 14.43 -57.90
C ALA A 429 53.24 13.60 -56.59
N VAL A 430 54.08 12.56 -56.63
CA VAL A 430 54.45 11.67 -55.50
C VAL A 430 55.95 11.29 -55.54
N PRO A 431 56.60 10.86 -54.42
CA PRO A 431 56.59 9.43 -54.07
C PRO A 431 56.57 9.07 -52.56
N VAL A 432 55.58 8.24 -52.19
CA VAL A 432 55.63 7.05 -51.30
C VAL A 432 56.76 6.96 -50.24
N VAL A 433 56.41 7.03 -48.95
CA VAL A 433 56.15 5.84 -48.08
C VAL A 433 55.23 6.26 -46.92
N GLU A 434 54.07 5.62 -46.75
CA GLU A 434 53.30 5.75 -45.50
C GLU A 434 52.51 4.47 -45.18
N ARG A 435 52.18 4.27 -43.90
CA ARG A 435 51.67 3.02 -43.33
C ARG A 435 50.17 3.15 -43.07
N ILE A 436 49.38 2.16 -43.47
CA ILE A 436 47.92 2.20 -43.34
C ILE A 436 47.52 2.05 -41.88
N GLU A 437 46.95 3.10 -41.30
CA GLU A 437 46.04 3.04 -40.16
C GLU A 437 44.65 3.53 -40.64
N SER A 438 43.59 2.88 -40.15
CA SER A 438 42.20 3.02 -40.65
C SER A 438 41.42 4.14 -39.93
N PRO A 439 40.40 4.74 -40.57
CA PRO A 439 40.05 6.14 -40.35
C PRO A 439 39.30 6.47 -39.05
N GLU A 440 39.39 7.74 -38.65
CA GLU A 440 38.67 8.31 -37.51
C GLU A 440 37.15 8.23 -37.65
N GLU A 441 36.47 7.84 -36.56
CA GLU A 441 35.02 7.81 -36.48
C GLU A 441 34.47 9.13 -35.92
N VAL A 442 33.52 9.74 -36.63
CA VAL A 442 32.99 11.07 -36.33
C VAL A 442 32.12 11.05 -35.06
N LYS A 443 32.62 11.63 -33.98
CA LYS A 443 31.91 11.74 -32.68
C LYS A 443 30.91 12.91 -32.64
N PRO A 444 29.65 12.64 -32.28
CA PRO A 444 28.81 13.56 -31.52
C PRO A 444 28.56 12.99 -30.10
N VAL A 445 29.59 12.91 -29.27
CA VAL A 445 29.42 12.53 -27.86
C VAL A 445 28.76 13.70 -27.12
N ALA A 446 27.47 13.57 -26.81
CA ALA A 446 26.79 14.50 -25.91
C ALA A 446 27.51 14.55 -24.56
N ASN A 447 27.63 15.74 -23.97
CA ASN A 447 28.40 15.97 -22.74
C ASN A 447 27.90 15.06 -21.59
N PHE A 448 28.60 13.94 -21.37
CA PHE A 448 28.34 13.05 -20.26
C PHE A 448 28.84 13.68 -18.97
N VAL A 449 27.89 14.12 -18.14
CA VAL A 449 28.17 14.67 -16.81
C VAL A 449 28.02 13.53 -15.77
N PRO A 450 29.08 13.18 -15.03
CA PRO A 450 29.06 12.09 -14.05
C PRO A 450 27.94 12.19 -13.01
N PHE A 451 27.58 11.04 -12.42
CA PHE A 451 26.53 10.94 -11.42
C PHE A 451 26.83 11.84 -10.21
N GLU A 452 28.06 11.82 -9.74
CA GLU A 452 28.55 12.53 -8.54
C GLU A 452 28.54 14.05 -8.70
N GLN A 453 28.54 14.56 -9.94
CA GLN A 453 28.42 16.00 -10.23
C GLN A 453 26.96 16.46 -10.31
N ARG A 454 26.00 15.52 -10.26
CA ARG A 454 24.56 15.75 -10.42
C ARG A 454 23.74 15.16 -9.27
N HIS A 455 24.40 14.55 -8.30
CA HIS A 455 23.81 13.91 -7.13
C HIS A 455 24.26 14.61 -5.84
N GLN A 456 23.33 14.77 -4.90
CA GLN A 456 23.64 15.21 -3.55
C GLN A 456 22.70 14.53 -2.54
N VAL A 457 23.14 14.43 -1.29
CA VAL A 457 22.38 13.84 -0.18
C VAL A 457 22.04 14.91 0.84
N ILE A 458 20.80 14.92 1.35
CA ILE A 458 20.30 15.86 2.37
C ILE A 458 19.65 15.09 3.52
N SER A 459 19.99 15.47 4.76
CA SER A 459 19.43 14.87 5.98
C SER A 459 18.23 15.65 6.52
N GLY A 460 17.05 15.03 6.51
CA GLY A 460 15.86 15.49 7.22
C GLY A 460 15.10 16.66 6.58
N TYR A 461 13.92 16.93 7.12
CA TYR A 461 12.95 17.89 6.58
C TYR A 461 13.50 19.32 6.52
N GLN A 462 14.05 19.81 7.64
CA GLN A 462 14.51 21.20 7.74
C GLN A 462 15.56 21.55 6.69
N ASN A 463 16.55 20.69 6.47
CA ASN A 463 17.58 20.91 5.45
C ASN A 463 17.04 20.75 4.02
N THR A 464 16.00 19.92 3.83
CA THR A 464 15.32 19.78 2.53
C THR A 464 14.59 21.08 2.17
N MET A 465 13.80 21.64 3.08
CA MET A 465 13.11 22.91 2.84
C MET A 465 14.12 24.04 2.62
N LYS A 466 15.17 24.11 3.45
CA LYS A 466 16.24 25.11 3.30
C LYS A 466 16.98 25.00 1.97
N PHE A 467 17.13 23.81 1.39
CA PHE A 467 17.65 23.62 0.04
C PHE A 467 16.67 24.12 -1.03
N LEU A 468 15.38 23.77 -0.92
CA LEU A 468 14.35 24.17 -1.89
C LEU A 468 14.07 25.69 -1.87
N GLU A 469 14.13 26.33 -0.71
CA GLU A 469 14.08 27.79 -0.53
C GLU A 469 15.22 28.53 -1.26
N ASN A 470 16.41 27.91 -1.30
CA ASN A 470 17.60 28.47 -1.95
C ASN A 470 17.81 27.94 -3.38
N TYR A 471 16.96 27.04 -3.89
CA TYR A 471 17.08 26.48 -5.22
C TYR A 471 16.59 27.47 -6.28
N GLN A 472 17.53 28.05 -7.02
CA GLN A 472 17.23 28.92 -8.16
C GLN A 472 16.75 28.08 -9.34
N TYR A 473 15.53 28.34 -9.82
CA TYR A 473 14.97 27.64 -10.98
C TYR A 473 15.78 27.92 -12.25
N ASN A 474 16.28 26.85 -12.87
CA ASN A 474 16.93 26.84 -14.17
C ASN A 474 16.04 26.08 -15.18
N PRO A 475 15.57 26.68 -16.28
CA PRO A 475 14.68 26.03 -17.24
C PRO A 475 15.36 24.92 -18.06
N ASP A 476 16.69 24.95 -18.22
CA ASP A 476 17.43 23.89 -18.91
C ASP A 476 17.61 22.64 -18.02
N GLU A 477 17.55 22.83 -16.71
CA GLU A 477 17.74 21.80 -15.68
C GLU A 477 16.47 20.98 -15.45
N SER A 478 16.58 19.84 -14.76
CA SER A 478 15.42 19.14 -14.20
C SER A 478 15.81 18.52 -12.87
N LEU A 479 15.20 19.03 -11.79
CA LEU A 479 15.49 18.63 -10.42
C LEU A 479 14.54 17.51 -9.98
N PHE A 480 15.11 16.42 -9.46
CA PHE A 480 14.39 15.28 -8.92
C PHE A 480 14.71 15.06 -7.45
N LEU A 481 13.68 14.82 -6.64
CA LEU A 481 13.76 14.60 -5.19
C LEU A 481 13.42 13.13 -4.90
N LEU A 482 14.38 12.40 -4.34
CA LEU A 482 14.26 10.99 -3.95
C LEU A 482 14.29 10.87 -2.43
N PHE A 483 13.13 10.67 -1.82
CA PHE A 483 12.98 10.46 -0.38
C PHE A 483 13.18 8.98 -0.05
N ILE A 484 14.09 8.67 0.87
CA ILE A 484 14.45 7.31 1.29
C ILE A 484 14.47 7.17 2.81
N CYS A 485 14.54 5.93 3.27
CA CYS A 485 14.77 5.56 4.65
C CYS A 485 16.06 6.17 5.24
N SER A 486 16.05 6.46 6.54
CA SER A 486 17.20 6.87 7.33
C SER A 486 17.14 6.28 8.75
N ASP A 487 18.16 6.50 9.57
CA ASP A 487 18.05 6.30 11.03
C ASP A 487 17.20 7.40 11.71
N GLU A 488 17.12 7.39 13.06
CA GLU A 488 16.41 8.40 13.85
C GLU A 488 17.07 9.79 13.84
N GLN A 489 18.31 9.89 13.36
CA GLN A 489 19.12 11.11 13.30
C GLN A 489 19.27 11.64 11.86
N PHE A 490 18.56 11.02 10.90
CA PHE A 490 18.61 11.29 9.46
C PHE A 490 19.97 11.01 8.79
N ASN A 491 20.75 10.05 9.30
CA ASN A 491 21.88 9.43 8.59
C ASN A 491 21.42 8.25 7.71
N ALA A 492 22.29 7.77 6.82
CA ALA A 492 22.00 6.64 5.94
C ALA A 492 21.64 5.36 6.73
N GLY A 493 20.43 4.84 6.53
CA GLY A 493 19.92 3.66 7.23
C GLY A 493 18.67 3.11 6.56
N ASP A 494 18.81 2.02 5.80
CA ASP A 494 17.72 1.41 5.05
C ASP A 494 16.97 0.37 5.91
N TRP A 495 15.82 0.75 6.46
CA TRP A 495 14.98 -0.12 7.30
C TRP A 495 13.84 -0.84 6.55
N SER A 496 13.73 -0.65 5.23
CA SER A 496 12.77 -1.32 4.33
C SER A 496 13.48 -1.77 3.05
N GLU A 497 13.10 -2.94 2.54
CA GLU A 497 13.59 -3.49 1.28
C GLU A 497 13.24 -2.58 0.09
N GLU A 498 12.04 -1.99 0.10
CA GLU A 498 11.63 -0.99 -0.89
C GLU A 498 12.60 0.19 -0.95
N CYS A 499 13.09 0.68 0.19
CA CYS A 499 14.11 1.74 0.22
C CYS A 499 15.45 1.32 -0.38
N VAL A 500 15.89 0.07 -0.16
CA VAL A 500 17.15 -0.45 -0.73
C VAL A 500 17.05 -0.55 -2.26
N GLU A 501 16.08 -1.32 -2.74
CA GLU A 501 15.94 -1.63 -4.17
C GLU A 501 15.41 -0.43 -4.96
N GLY A 502 14.50 0.36 -4.40
CA GLY A 502 14.00 1.60 -5.03
C GLY A 502 15.10 2.64 -5.23
N LYS A 503 16.00 2.80 -4.25
CA LYS A 503 17.18 3.69 -4.36
C LYS A 503 18.14 3.21 -5.45
N LYS A 504 18.45 1.92 -5.45
CA LYS A 504 19.31 1.24 -6.44
C LYS A 504 18.78 1.41 -7.87
N HIS A 505 17.52 1.02 -8.12
CA HIS A 505 16.87 1.21 -9.42
C HIS A 505 16.88 2.68 -9.88
N VAL A 506 16.62 3.63 -8.97
CA VAL A 506 16.68 5.06 -9.30
C VAL A 506 18.10 5.50 -9.67
N TYR A 507 19.13 5.10 -8.93
CA TYR A 507 20.52 5.45 -9.26
C TYR A 507 20.97 4.80 -10.59
N ASP A 508 20.63 3.53 -10.81
CA ASP A 508 21.00 2.76 -12.01
C ASP A 508 20.39 3.36 -13.30
N VAL A 509 19.17 3.90 -13.23
CA VAL A 509 18.54 4.57 -14.39
C VAL A 509 18.94 6.05 -14.48
N PHE A 510 19.10 6.75 -13.34
CA PHE A 510 19.50 8.16 -13.32
C PHE A 510 20.94 8.38 -13.82
N SER A 511 21.87 7.46 -13.55
CA SER A 511 23.25 7.53 -14.05
C SER A 511 23.33 7.60 -15.59
N LYS A 512 22.37 6.98 -16.28
CA LYS A 512 22.19 6.98 -17.74
C LYS A 512 21.38 8.19 -18.26
N SER A 513 20.81 8.99 -17.36
CA SER A 513 19.93 10.11 -17.70
C SER A 513 20.70 11.35 -18.18
N PRO A 514 20.08 12.23 -19.01
CA PRO A 514 20.72 13.43 -19.54
C PRO A 514 21.43 14.29 -18.50
N GLY A 515 22.61 14.82 -18.85
CA GLY A 515 23.48 15.60 -17.96
C GLY A 515 22.88 16.89 -17.37
N ARG A 516 21.70 17.30 -17.84
CA ARG A 516 20.90 18.42 -17.29
C ARG A 516 20.00 18.04 -16.11
N ASN A 517 19.86 16.75 -15.82
CA ASN A 517 19.06 16.27 -14.68
C ASN A 517 19.91 16.28 -13.40
N LYS A 518 19.36 16.74 -12.27
CA LYS A 518 19.96 16.61 -10.93
C LYS A 518 19.08 15.77 -9.99
N LEU A 519 19.70 14.96 -9.14
CA LEU A 519 19.04 14.09 -8.17
C LEU A 519 19.44 14.47 -6.74
N VAL A 520 18.46 14.81 -5.92
CA VAL A 520 18.65 15.09 -4.49
C VAL A 520 18.05 13.93 -3.72
N THR A 521 18.91 13.18 -3.03
CA THR A 521 18.47 12.08 -2.17
C THR A 521 18.26 12.58 -0.75
N VAL A 522 17.00 12.55 -0.31
CA VAL A 522 16.59 13.00 1.02
C VAL A 522 16.51 11.80 1.95
N LEU A 523 17.39 11.78 2.95
CA LEU A 523 17.32 10.87 4.09
C LEU A 523 16.15 11.35 4.96
N ALA A 524 15.02 10.63 4.89
CA ALA A 524 13.71 11.20 5.21
C ALA A 524 13.05 10.61 6.49
N GLY A 525 13.73 9.77 7.25
CA GLY A 525 13.31 9.34 8.59
C GLY A 525 13.38 7.83 8.84
N SER A 526 13.39 7.45 10.11
CA SER A 526 13.29 6.07 10.59
C SER A 526 11.87 5.49 10.44
N GLN A 527 11.76 4.17 10.54
CA GLN A 527 10.46 3.45 10.55
C GLN A 527 9.48 4.04 11.59
N LYS A 528 9.99 4.51 12.73
CA LYS A 528 9.23 5.16 13.80
C LYS A 528 8.74 6.56 13.40
N TYR A 529 9.57 7.34 12.69
CA TYR A 529 9.18 8.65 12.13
C TYR A 529 8.15 8.51 11.00
N TRP A 530 8.12 7.37 10.31
CA TRP A 530 7.10 7.03 9.29
C TRP A 530 5.90 6.24 9.83
N LYS A 531 5.84 5.93 11.13
CA LYS A 531 4.69 5.26 11.77
C LYS A 531 3.46 6.16 11.87
N TYR A 532 3.65 7.47 11.86
CA TYR A 532 2.60 8.48 12.01
C TYR A 532 2.79 9.61 10.98
N GLN A 533 1.87 10.56 10.96
CA GLN A 533 2.06 11.78 10.16
C GLN A 533 3.28 12.55 10.66
N ASN A 534 4.12 13.01 9.74
CA ASN A 534 5.36 13.72 9.99
C ASN A 534 5.47 14.97 9.09
N ASP A 535 6.60 15.68 9.13
CA ASP A 535 6.76 16.96 8.43
C ASP A 535 6.64 16.82 6.91
N PHE A 536 7.36 15.86 6.30
CA PHE A 536 7.25 15.55 4.86
C PHE A 536 5.84 15.10 4.45
N TYR A 537 5.14 14.38 5.33
CA TYR A 537 3.75 13.96 5.13
C TYR A 537 2.79 15.15 5.16
N ASN A 538 3.00 16.09 6.07
CA ASN A 538 2.08 17.20 6.30
C ASN A 538 2.31 18.39 5.38
N ASP A 539 3.53 18.60 4.89
CA ASP A 539 3.89 19.67 3.97
C ASP A 539 2.92 19.82 2.78
N ALA A 540 2.70 21.07 2.36
CA ALA A 540 1.70 21.44 1.35
C ALA A 540 2.12 21.07 -0.09
N ASP A 541 3.42 21.01 -0.37
CA ASP A 541 3.97 20.99 -1.73
C ASP A 541 4.59 19.63 -2.06
N LEU A 542 5.48 19.14 -1.20
CA LEU A 542 6.07 17.80 -1.24
C LEU A 542 5.01 16.74 -0.93
N ARG A 543 4.28 16.89 0.20
CA ARG A 543 3.16 16.03 0.62
C ARG A 543 3.45 14.52 0.50
N VAL A 544 4.65 14.09 0.92
CA VAL A 544 5.18 12.71 0.75
C VAL A 544 4.49 11.76 1.72
N LYS A 545 3.66 10.84 1.21
CA LYS A 545 2.87 9.93 2.06
C LYS A 545 3.65 8.74 2.65
N GLY A 546 4.81 8.42 2.10
CA GLY A 546 5.66 7.33 2.55
C GLY A 546 6.97 7.27 1.76
N VAL A 547 7.88 6.39 2.18
CA VAL A 547 9.16 6.12 1.51
C VAL A 547 9.22 4.68 0.96
N PRO A 548 10.05 4.44 -0.09
CA PRO A 548 10.71 5.43 -0.90
C PRO A 548 9.72 6.20 -1.80
N CYS A 549 10.10 7.41 -2.19
CA CYS A 549 9.30 8.27 -3.07
C CYS A 549 10.22 9.08 -3.98
N LEU A 550 9.91 9.13 -5.27
CA LEU A 550 10.59 9.97 -6.26
C LEU A 550 9.60 10.99 -6.83
N MET A 551 10.01 12.25 -7.01
CA MET A 551 9.23 13.26 -7.73
C MET A 551 10.13 14.27 -8.43
N ARG A 552 9.59 14.97 -9.43
CA ARG A 552 10.23 16.14 -10.04
C ARG A 552 9.77 17.42 -9.32
N TRP A 553 10.71 18.33 -9.08
CA TRP A 553 10.46 19.69 -8.58
C TRP A 553 10.54 20.67 -9.75
N GLU A 554 9.49 21.46 -9.96
CA GLU A 554 9.38 22.40 -11.09
C GLU A 554 9.88 23.81 -10.73
N GLY A 555 10.42 24.03 -9.53
CA GLY A 555 10.96 25.31 -9.04
C GLY A 555 9.92 26.38 -8.71
N GLN A 556 8.83 26.45 -9.47
CA GLN A 556 7.82 27.50 -9.36
C GLN A 556 6.81 27.19 -8.25
N SER A 557 6.77 28.02 -7.20
CA SER A 557 5.70 28.04 -6.19
C SER A 557 5.32 26.68 -5.58
N GLY A 558 6.31 25.83 -5.26
CA GLY A 558 6.06 24.51 -4.66
C GLY A 558 5.63 23.42 -5.65
N ARG A 559 5.60 23.72 -6.96
CA ARG A 559 5.06 22.82 -7.98
C ARG A 559 5.91 21.56 -8.14
N THR A 560 5.23 20.43 -8.16
CA THR A 560 5.83 19.09 -8.30
C THR A 560 5.08 18.26 -9.35
N SER A 561 5.78 17.33 -9.99
CA SER A 561 5.25 16.45 -11.03
C SER A 561 5.88 15.06 -10.99
N GLY A 562 5.37 14.12 -11.79
CA GLY A 562 6.02 12.82 -12.02
C GLY A 562 6.27 11.99 -10.76
N MET A 563 5.34 11.97 -9.80
CA MET A 563 5.54 11.32 -8.51
C MET A 563 5.36 9.80 -8.61
N LEU A 564 6.41 9.05 -8.24
CA LEU A 564 6.41 7.59 -8.14
C LEU A 564 6.64 7.20 -6.68
N ILE A 565 6.00 6.12 -6.22
CA ILE A 565 6.07 5.67 -4.82
C ILE A 565 6.39 4.17 -4.71
N GLN A 566 7.17 3.79 -3.69
CA GLN A 566 7.45 2.40 -3.31
C GLN A 566 7.82 1.53 -4.53
N ARG A 567 7.05 0.46 -4.79
CA ARG A 567 7.31 -0.50 -5.88
C ARG A 567 7.19 0.09 -7.28
N THR A 568 6.58 1.26 -7.43
CA THR A 568 6.56 2.02 -8.70
C THR A 568 7.97 2.42 -9.14
N LEU A 569 8.91 2.61 -8.21
CA LEU A 569 10.32 2.93 -8.51
C LEU A 569 11.06 1.75 -9.15
N TYR A 570 10.57 0.51 -9.03
CA TYR A 570 11.19 -0.66 -9.67
C TYR A 570 10.96 -0.69 -11.19
N SER A 571 9.99 0.10 -11.69
CA SER A 571 9.67 0.20 -13.11
C SER A 571 10.71 1.07 -13.83
N GLU A 572 11.79 0.45 -14.33
CA GLU A 572 12.74 1.12 -15.23
C GLU A 572 12.03 1.91 -16.36
N PRO A 573 10.95 1.41 -17.01
CA PRO A 573 10.21 2.20 -17.99
C PRO A 573 9.64 3.52 -17.45
N PHE A 574 9.10 3.54 -16.23
CA PHE A 574 8.61 4.77 -15.61
C PHE A 574 9.76 5.71 -15.21
N LEU A 575 10.88 5.17 -14.70
CA LEU A 575 12.07 5.97 -14.39
C LEU A 575 12.68 6.60 -15.64
N ARG A 576 12.84 5.82 -16.72
CA ARG A 576 13.33 6.29 -18.02
C ARG A 576 12.47 7.39 -18.61
N TYR A 577 11.14 7.26 -18.48
CA TYR A 577 10.20 8.28 -18.95
C TYR A 577 10.27 9.56 -18.11
N LEU A 578 10.31 9.44 -16.77
CA LEU A 578 10.43 10.56 -15.84
C LEU A 578 11.73 11.36 -16.05
N PHE A 579 12.84 10.65 -16.24
CA PHE A 579 14.17 11.24 -16.45
C PHE A 579 14.48 11.59 -17.92
N LEU A 580 13.61 11.20 -18.86
CA LEU A 580 13.78 11.40 -20.31
C LEU A 580 15.10 10.81 -20.84
N ASN A 581 15.37 9.55 -20.49
CA ASN A 581 16.59 8.82 -20.85
C ASN A 581 16.69 8.53 -22.36
N THR A 582 17.63 9.20 -23.05
CA THR A 582 17.80 9.11 -24.52
C THR A 582 18.78 8.04 -25.00
N ASP A 583 19.36 7.25 -24.10
CA ASP A 583 20.31 6.16 -24.38
C ASP A 583 19.63 4.89 -24.98
N GLN A 584 18.32 4.73 -24.78
CA GLN A 584 17.47 3.73 -25.40
C GLN A 584 16.17 4.40 -25.87
N PRO A 585 16.19 5.12 -27.02
CA PRO A 585 15.06 5.90 -27.50
C PRO A 585 13.82 5.05 -27.83
N GLU A 586 13.95 3.73 -27.96
CA GLU A 586 12.88 2.75 -28.15
C GLU A 586 12.10 2.40 -26.87
N VAL A 587 12.62 2.72 -25.68
CA VAL A 587 11.87 2.67 -24.40
C VAL A 587 11.11 3.98 -24.17
N LEU A 588 11.52 5.06 -24.84
CA LEU A 588 10.68 6.23 -25.07
C LEU A 588 9.80 6.01 -26.30
N PHE A 589 8.82 6.89 -26.52
CA PHE A 589 7.88 6.73 -27.62
C PHE A 589 8.45 7.27 -28.92
N SER A 590 8.30 6.50 -30.01
CA SER A 590 8.50 7.05 -31.34
C SER A 590 7.52 8.21 -31.57
N THR A 591 7.97 9.27 -32.25
CA THR A 591 7.17 10.49 -32.42
C THR A 591 5.81 10.22 -33.05
N GLU A 592 5.72 9.17 -33.88
CA GLU A 592 4.49 8.72 -34.54
C GLU A 592 3.50 8.01 -33.59
N ALA A 593 4.02 7.26 -32.60
CA ALA A 593 3.21 6.64 -31.56
C ALA A 593 2.61 7.67 -30.58
N VAL A 594 3.23 8.86 -30.47
CA VAL A 594 2.72 10.02 -29.73
C VAL A 594 1.75 10.85 -30.58
N LYS A 595 2.14 11.26 -31.80
CA LYS A 595 1.30 12.09 -32.70
C LYS A 595 -0.10 11.52 -32.94
N THR A 596 -0.20 10.19 -33.00
CA THR A 596 -1.48 9.49 -33.22
C THR A 596 -2.31 9.32 -31.95
N LYS A 597 -1.91 9.85 -30.80
CA LYS A 597 -2.64 9.74 -29.52
C LYS A 597 -2.76 11.10 -28.83
N LYS A 598 -3.83 11.30 -28.05
CA LYS A 598 -4.06 12.61 -27.39
C LYS A 598 -4.59 12.48 -25.97
N ILE A 599 -3.89 13.08 -25.00
CA ILE A 599 -4.46 13.41 -23.69
C ILE A 599 -4.95 14.86 -23.75
N THR A 600 -6.21 15.11 -23.39
CA THR A 600 -6.82 16.45 -23.31
C THR A 600 -7.32 16.65 -21.89
N THR A 601 -6.95 17.74 -21.23
CA THR A 601 -7.45 18.05 -19.88
C THR A 601 -8.75 18.84 -19.96
N ILE A 602 -9.69 18.53 -19.08
CA ILE A 602 -11.04 19.12 -19.01
C ILE A 602 -11.28 19.52 -17.56
N HIS A 603 -11.54 20.80 -17.31
CA HIS A 603 -11.69 21.32 -15.95
C HIS A 603 -13.17 21.56 -15.63
N GLY A 604 -13.70 20.85 -14.63
CA GLY A 604 -15.05 21.04 -14.10
C GLY A 604 -16.19 20.47 -14.95
N TYR A 605 -17.35 20.33 -14.31
CA TYR A 605 -18.50 19.59 -14.84
C TYR A 605 -19.07 20.15 -16.15
N LYS A 606 -19.12 21.48 -16.31
CA LYS A 606 -19.65 22.12 -17.53
C LYS A 606 -18.80 21.81 -18.77
N ALA A 607 -17.48 21.78 -18.62
CA ALA A 607 -16.57 21.43 -19.71
C ALA A 607 -16.66 19.92 -20.04
N TYR A 608 -16.80 19.09 -19.01
CA TYR A 608 -17.08 17.66 -19.17
C TYR A 608 -18.38 17.41 -19.96
N GLN A 609 -19.50 18.04 -19.60
CA GLN A 609 -20.76 17.91 -20.34
C GLN A 609 -20.61 18.36 -21.80
N SER A 610 -19.94 19.49 -22.06
CA SER A 610 -19.68 19.97 -23.43
C SER A 610 -18.86 18.97 -24.26
N ALA A 611 -17.86 18.33 -23.65
CA ALA A 611 -17.07 17.28 -24.29
C ALA A 611 -17.88 16.00 -24.55
N MET A 612 -18.77 15.59 -23.63
CA MET A 612 -19.64 14.42 -23.83
C MET A 612 -20.68 14.68 -24.92
N GLU A 613 -21.27 15.87 -24.98
CA GLU A 613 -22.16 16.26 -26.07
C GLU A 613 -21.44 16.34 -27.42
N THR A 614 -20.17 16.74 -27.42
CA THR A 614 -19.33 16.68 -28.62
C THR A 614 -19.05 15.24 -29.03
N PHE A 615 -18.63 14.38 -28.09
CA PHE A 615 -18.41 12.95 -28.31
C PHE A 615 -19.64 12.23 -28.87
N LYS A 616 -20.87 12.57 -28.42
CA LYS A 616 -22.13 12.02 -28.98
C LYS A 616 -22.34 12.36 -30.46
N ARG A 617 -21.84 13.50 -30.93
CA ARG A 617 -21.99 13.98 -32.32
C ARG A 617 -20.91 13.46 -33.27
N GLU A 618 -19.78 12.98 -32.77
CA GLU A 618 -18.68 12.50 -33.62
C GLU A 618 -19.11 11.29 -34.49
N GLU A 619 -18.52 11.19 -35.67
CA GLU A 619 -18.62 10.02 -36.54
C GLU A 619 -17.44 9.08 -36.25
N ASN A 620 -17.74 7.81 -35.99
CA ASN A 620 -16.75 6.73 -35.79
C ASN A 620 -15.58 7.10 -34.84
N PRO A 621 -15.86 7.54 -33.58
CA PRO A 621 -14.82 7.94 -32.65
C PRO A 621 -13.85 6.79 -32.33
N GLY A 622 -12.55 7.10 -32.29
CA GLY A 622 -11.52 6.18 -31.83
C GLY A 622 -11.63 5.85 -30.34
N ALA A 623 -10.85 4.86 -29.87
CA ALA A 623 -10.85 4.41 -28.47
C ALA A 623 -10.69 5.59 -27.49
N THR A 624 -11.73 5.85 -26.70
CA THR A 624 -11.84 7.06 -25.88
C THR A 624 -12.03 6.69 -24.42
N PHE A 625 -11.19 7.26 -23.56
CA PHE A 625 -11.19 7.01 -22.12
C PHE A 625 -11.40 8.32 -21.35
N LEU A 626 -12.06 8.25 -20.20
CA LEU A 626 -12.15 9.33 -19.22
C LEU A 626 -11.25 8.99 -18.02
N MET A 627 -10.23 9.80 -17.78
CA MET A 627 -9.42 9.75 -16.57
C MET A 627 -9.99 10.78 -15.60
N MET A 628 -10.93 10.35 -14.74
CA MET A 628 -11.55 11.20 -13.73
C MET A 628 -10.56 11.39 -12.57
N VAL A 629 -10.14 12.63 -12.31
CA VAL A 629 -9.10 12.98 -11.32
C VAL A 629 -9.48 14.21 -10.49
N SER A 630 -8.84 14.40 -9.34
CA SER A 630 -8.94 15.64 -8.57
C SER A 630 -8.46 16.85 -9.37
N GLY A 631 -9.10 18.01 -9.17
CA GLY A 631 -8.50 19.29 -9.53
C GLY A 631 -7.23 19.59 -8.72
N ARG A 632 -6.65 20.77 -8.98
CA ARG A 632 -5.31 21.16 -8.50
C ARG A 632 -5.39 22.38 -7.60
N PHE A 633 -4.52 22.44 -6.60
CA PHE A 633 -4.38 23.65 -5.79
C PHE A 633 -3.75 24.78 -6.61
N ARG A 634 -4.30 25.99 -6.50
CA ARG A 634 -3.92 27.14 -7.36
C ARG A 634 -2.53 27.71 -7.07
N ASN A 635 -1.94 27.43 -5.90
CA ASN A 635 -0.60 27.89 -5.54
C ASN A 635 0.52 27.06 -6.21
N ASN A 636 0.41 25.72 -6.16
CA ASN A 636 1.46 24.78 -6.54
C ASN A 636 1.08 23.85 -7.69
N ASN A 637 -0.13 23.96 -8.24
CA ASN A 637 -0.66 23.09 -9.31
C ASN A 637 -0.62 21.57 -9.00
N ARG A 638 -0.52 21.20 -7.72
CA ARG A 638 -0.53 19.80 -7.27
C ARG A 638 -1.98 19.28 -7.21
N PRO A 639 -2.28 18.07 -7.71
CA PRO A 639 -3.58 17.43 -7.49
C PRO A 639 -3.88 17.31 -5.99
N TRP A 640 -5.11 17.61 -5.57
CA TRP A 640 -5.47 17.48 -4.15
C TRP A 640 -5.56 16.02 -3.69
N CYS A 641 -5.90 15.09 -4.60
CA CYS A 641 -5.86 13.65 -4.33
C CYS A 641 -4.45 13.07 -4.62
N PRO A 642 -3.77 12.43 -3.65
CA PRO A 642 -2.46 11.83 -3.89
C PRO A 642 -2.51 10.68 -4.90
N TYR A 643 -3.53 9.83 -4.85
CA TYR A 643 -3.68 8.74 -5.82
C TYR A 643 -3.82 9.24 -7.26
N CYS A 644 -4.42 10.42 -7.46
CA CYS A 644 -4.39 11.08 -8.77
C CYS A 644 -2.96 11.45 -9.16
N ARG A 645 -2.21 12.13 -8.27
CA ARG A 645 -0.80 12.51 -8.45
C ARG A 645 0.12 11.32 -8.74
N TYR A 646 -0.08 10.17 -8.08
CA TYR A 646 0.69 8.94 -8.34
C TYR A 646 0.33 8.32 -9.70
N SER A 647 -0.94 8.41 -10.11
CA SER A 647 -1.42 7.80 -11.34
C SER A 647 -1.07 8.59 -12.61
N GLU A 648 -0.72 9.88 -12.52
CA GLU A 648 -0.55 10.73 -13.71
C GLU A 648 0.52 10.19 -14.67
N LEU A 649 1.76 9.98 -14.20
CA LEU A 649 2.86 9.52 -15.05
C LEU A 649 2.70 8.05 -15.49
N PRO A 650 2.36 7.08 -14.61
CA PRO A 650 2.10 5.71 -15.03
C PRO A 650 1.02 5.57 -16.11
N ILE A 651 -0.13 6.26 -15.97
CA ILE A 651 -1.20 6.25 -16.98
C ILE A 651 -0.70 6.89 -18.27
N GLU A 652 -0.04 8.05 -18.21
CA GLU A 652 0.49 8.74 -19.38
C GLU A 652 1.47 7.85 -20.15
N TYR A 653 2.42 7.23 -19.44
CA TYR A 653 3.37 6.30 -20.04
C TYR A 653 2.67 5.11 -20.70
N ALA A 654 1.78 4.43 -19.97
CA ALA A 654 1.14 3.22 -20.46
C ALA A 654 0.16 3.50 -21.61
N PHE A 655 -0.50 4.67 -21.63
CA PHE A 655 -1.35 5.12 -22.72
C PHE A 655 -0.54 5.32 -24.01
N TYR A 656 0.56 6.07 -23.95
CA TYR A 656 1.40 6.28 -25.13
C TYR A 656 2.11 4.99 -25.58
N SER A 657 2.44 4.09 -24.64
CA SER A 657 3.00 2.77 -24.92
C SER A 657 2.03 1.82 -25.64
N TYR A 658 0.84 1.61 -25.07
CA TYR A 658 0.03 0.41 -25.31
C TYR A 658 -1.39 0.67 -25.81
N ALA A 659 -1.87 1.91 -25.84
CA ALA A 659 -3.17 2.20 -26.44
C ALA A 659 -3.09 2.13 -27.97
N PRO A 660 -4.20 1.85 -28.69
CA PRO A 660 -4.20 1.85 -30.15
C PRO A 660 -3.91 3.24 -30.75
N LYS A 661 -3.62 3.25 -32.05
CA LYS A 661 -3.55 4.49 -32.82
C LYS A 661 -4.91 5.19 -32.79
N ASN A 662 -4.89 6.52 -32.79
CA ASN A 662 -6.07 7.40 -32.71
C ASN A 662 -6.86 7.28 -31.40
N ALA A 663 -6.27 6.68 -30.36
CA ALA A 663 -6.82 6.68 -29.00
C ALA A 663 -6.68 8.06 -28.33
N ARG A 664 -7.57 8.34 -27.38
CA ARG A 664 -7.51 9.57 -26.56
C ARG A 664 -7.96 9.37 -25.12
N ILE A 665 -7.38 10.16 -24.22
CA ILE A 665 -7.84 10.32 -22.84
C ILE A 665 -8.39 11.74 -22.68
N PHE A 666 -9.61 11.85 -22.16
CA PHE A 666 -10.11 13.05 -21.52
C PHE A 666 -9.76 13.00 -20.03
N ARG A 667 -8.74 13.75 -19.59
CA ARG A 667 -8.39 13.89 -18.16
C ARG A 667 -9.33 14.91 -17.54
N VAL A 668 -10.38 14.42 -16.88
CA VAL A 668 -11.43 15.26 -16.29
C VAL A 668 -11.04 15.59 -14.85
N GLU A 669 -10.59 16.82 -14.63
CA GLU A 669 -10.33 17.38 -13.31
C GLU A 669 -11.66 17.86 -12.69
N VAL A 670 -12.05 17.26 -11.56
CA VAL A 670 -13.42 17.39 -11.01
C VAL A 670 -13.70 18.71 -10.30
N THR A 671 -13.33 18.83 -9.04
CA THR A 671 -13.51 20.00 -8.17
C THR A 671 -12.14 20.61 -7.84
N ASP A 672 -12.07 21.91 -7.57
CA ASP A 672 -10.81 22.59 -7.23
C ASP A 672 -10.27 22.14 -5.85
N SER A 673 -11.15 21.62 -4.97
CA SER A 673 -10.79 21.20 -3.61
C SER A 673 -11.45 19.90 -3.17
N TYR A 674 -10.86 19.25 -2.16
CA TYR A 674 -11.50 18.13 -1.46
C TYR A 674 -12.73 18.56 -0.63
N SER A 675 -12.72 19.76 -0.05
CA SER A 675 -13.84 20.28 0.73
C SER A 675 -15.12 20.43 -0.11
N GLU A 676 -14.97 20.71 -1.40
CA GLU A 676 -16.04 20.67 -2.40
C GLU A 676 -16.36 19.23 -2.83
N TRP A 677 -15.34 18.39 -3.03
CA TRP A 677 -15.50 16.99 -3.45
C TRP A 677 -16.33 16.13 -2.49
N LYS A 678 -16.06 16.22 -1.18
CA LYS A 678 -16.74 15.43 -0.13
C LYS A 678 -18.22 15.76 0.04
N HIS A 679 -18.69 16.85 -0.57
CA HIS A 679 -20.10 17.26 -0.55
C HIS A 679 -20.77 16.91 -1.88
N ARG A 680 -22.10 16.77 -1.86
CA ARG A 680 -22.88 16.29 -3.01
C ARG A 680 -22.90 17.31 -4.17
N ASN A 681 -21.90 17.19 -5.02
CA ASN A 681 -21.59 18.01 -6.19
C ASN A 681 -22.26 17.49 -7.47
N GLU A 682 -21.96 18.08 -8.63
CA GLU A 682 -22.53 17.71 -9.93
C GLU A 682 -22.10 16.31 -10.38
N PHE A 683 -20.80 15.97 -10.34
CA PHE A 683 -20.28 14.67 -10.77
C PHE A 683 -20.85 13.48 -9.97
N SER A 684 -21.19 13.70 -8.69
CA SER A 684 -21.83 12.72 -7.81
C SER A 684 -23.37 12.74 -7.89
N ARG A 685 -23.96 13.68 -8.64
CA ARG A 685 -25.41 13.75 -8.97
C ARG A 685 -25.72 13.34 -10.41
N ASP A 686 -24.74 13.40 -11.30
CA ASP A 686 -24.81 12.90 -12.68
C ASP A 686 -25.32 11.46 -12.67
N PRO A 687 -26.43 11.14 -13.39
CA PRO A 687 -27.06 9.83 -13.33
C PRO A 687 -26.27 8.73 -14.03
N ASP A 688 -25.43 9.10 -15.01
CA ASP A 688 -24.62 8.18 -15.80
C ASP A 688 -23.28 7.87 -15.10
N LEU A 689 -22.64 8.88 -14.50
CA LEU A 689 -21.38 8.74 -13.78
C LEU A 689 -21.54 8.27 -12.32
N GLN A 690 -22.42 8.94 -11.56
CA GLN A 690 -22.58 8.82 -10.11
C GLN A 690 -21.23 8.76 -9.35
N LEU A 691 -20.28 9.62 -9.72
CA LEU A 691 -18.86 9.48 -9.38
C LEU A 691 -18.61 9.61 -7.87
N LYS A 692 -18.01 8.57 -7.26
CA LYS A 692 -17.82 8.46 -5.80
C LYS A 692 -16.38 8.62 -5.32
N PHE A 693 -15.40 8.46 -6.21
CA PHE A 693 -13.98 8.58 -5.88
C PHE A 693 -13.15 8.94 -7.11
N VAL A 694 -11.94 9.46 -6.87
CA VAL A 694 -10.92 9.74 -7.90
C VAL A 694 -9.55 9.27 -7.37
N PRO A 695 -8.66 8.70 -8.22
CA PRO A 695 -8.80 8.54 -9.67
C PRO A 695 -9.77 7.42 -10.06
N LEU A 696 -10.45 7.58 -11.20
CA LEU A 696 -11.22 6.51 -11.84
C LEU A 696 -11.04 6.59 -13.37
N MET A 697 -10.58 5.49 -13.97
CA MET A 697 -10.60 5.33 -15.42
C MET A 697 -11.96 4.78 -15.87
N LEU A 698 -12.56 5.43 -16.86
CA LEU A 698 -13.74 4.96 -17.60
C LEU A 698 -13.36 4.80 -19.07
N GLU A 699 -13.85 3.76 -19.71
CA GLU A 699 -13.91 3.63 -21.17
C GLU A 699 -15.29 4.12 -21.62
N ILE A 700 -15.35 4.89 -22.71
CA ILE A 700 -16.63 5.38 -23.26
C ILE A 700 -16.85 4.99 -24.73
N HIS A 701 -18.06 4.51 -25.00
CA HIS A 701 -18.53 4.13 -26.33
C HIS A 701 -19.82 4.85 -26.70
N GLN A 702 -19.97 5.20 -27.97
CA GLN A 702 -21.28 5.56 -28.51
C GLN A 702 -22.18 4.32 -28.58
N VAL A 703 -23.41 4.43 -28.09
CA VAL A 703 -24.45 3.44 -28.35
C VAL A 703 -25.34 3.99 -29.46
N HIS A 704 -25.48 3.24 -30.55
CA HIS A 704 -26.38 3.57 -31.64
C HIS A 704 -27.84 3.55 -31.14
N ALA A 705 -28.60 4.58 -31.49
CA ALA A 705 -29.98 4.68 -31.09
C ALA A 705 -30.87 3.66 -31.85
N ALA A 706 -31.90 3.15 -31.18
CA ALA A 706 -32.81 2.15 -31.74
C ALA A 706 -33.78 2.70 -32.82
N SER A 707 -33.71 3.99 -33.15
CA SER A 707 -34.44 4.61 -34.25
C SER A 707 -33.60 5.71 -34.93
N PRO A 708 -33.86 6.05 -36.21
CA PRO A 708 -33.03 7.01 -36.96
C PRO A 708 -32.98 8.43 -36.38
N ASN A 709 -33.95 8.81 -35.55
CA ASN A 709 -34.13 10.18 -35.05
C ASN A 709 -33.76 10.35 -33.56
N ALA A 710 -33.35 9.28 -32.88
CA ALA A 710 -32.95 9.36 -31.47
C ALA A 710 -31.43 9.63 -31.35
N SER A 711 -31.05 10.40 -30.33
CA SER A 711 -29.64 10.77 -30.10
C SER A 711 -28.80 9.58 -29.67
N LYS A 712 -27.53 9.52 -30.11
CA LYS A 712 -26.56 8.55 -29.61
C LYS A 712 -26.37 8.76 -28.10
N THR A 713 -26.45 7.70 -27.31
CA THR A 713 -26.10 7.73 -25.88
C THR A 713 -24.66 7.30 -25.67
N ILE A 714 -24.12 7.52 -24.47
CA ILE A 714 -22.77 7.06 -24.09
C ILE A 714 -22.93 5.87 -23.13
N LYS A 715 -22.23 4.78 -23.39
CA LYS A 715 -21.99 3.72 -22.41
C LYS A 715 -20.65 3.99 -21.73
N TYR A 716 -20.67 4.07 -20.40
CA TYR A 716 -19.48 4.20 -19.56
C TYR A 716 -19.13 2.82 -18.95
N THR A 717 -17.88 2.38 -19.10
CA THR A 717 -17.38 1.11 -18.56
C THR A 717 -16.24 1.41 -17.56
N PRO A 718 -16.43 1.18 -16.25
CA PRO A 718 -15.44 1.56 -15.24
C PRO A 718 -14.32 0.53 -15.05
N HIS A 719 -13.07 0.94 -15.28
CA HIS A 719 -11.88 0.08 -15.22
C HIS A 719 -11.09 0.29 -13.92
N LYS A 720 -11.49 -0.44 -12.87
CA LYS A 720 -10.94 -0.31 -11.50
C LYS A 720 -9.68 -1.15 -11.28
N VAL A 721 -8.55 -0.71 -11.84
CA VAL A 721 -7.22 -1.34 -11.68
C VAL A 721 -6.29 -0.52 -10.77
N ARG A 722 -5.10 -1.05 -10.44
CA ARG A 722 -4.02 -0.29 -9.82
C ARG A 722 -3.38 0.61 -10.89
N TYR A 723 -3.55 1.93 -10.77
CA TYR A 723 -3.05 2.87 -11.79
C TYR A 723 -1.58 3.26 -11.61
N ASP A 724 -0.92 2.79 -10.57
CA ASP A 724 0.51 2.94 -10.31
C ASP A 724 1.34 1.75 -10.82
N GLU A 725 0.69 0.76 -11.46
CA GLU A 725 1.32 -0.47 -11.96
C GLU A 725 1.33 -0.59 -13.47
N LEU A 726 2.51 -0.86 -14.02
CA LEU A 726 2.70 -1.04 -15.46
C LEU A 726 1.94 -2.27 -16.02
N ALA A 727 1.83 -3.35 -15.25
CA ALA A 727 1.13 -4.56 -15.68
C ALA A 727 -0.39 -4.31 -15.80
N SER A 728 -1.00 -3.83 -14.72
CA SER A 728 -2.40 -3.39 -14.64
C SER A 728 -2.80 -2.42 -15.78
N LEU A 729 -1.95 -1.44 -16.09
CA LEU A 729 -2.22 -0.48 -17.17
C LEU A 729 -1.94 -1.01 -18.58
N ARG A 730 -0.94 -1.89 -18.76
CA ARG A 730 -0.71 -2.57 -20.04
C ARG A 730 -1.91 -3.45 -20.40
N GLU A 731 -2.40 -4.24 -19.45
CA GLU A 731 -3.56 -5.11 -19.68
C GLU A 731 -4.81 -4.30 -20.05
N LEU A 732 -5.03 -3.14 -19.42
CA LEU A 732 -6.10 -2.22 -19.78
C LEU A 732 -5.99 -1.75 -21.24
N PHE A 733 -4.86 -1.17 -21.65
CA PHE A 733 -4.75 -0.53 -22.96
C PHE A 733 -4.58 -1.52 -24.13
N SER A 734 -3.88 -2.64 -23.92
CA SER A 734 -3.67 -3.68 -24.95
C SER A 734 -4.93 -4.50 -25.29
N ARG A 735 -6.06 -4.29 -24.60
CA ARG A 735 -7.37 -4.86 -24.99
C ARG A 735 -7.97 -4.22 -26.25
N TYR A 736 -7.36 -3.15 -26.76
CA TYR A 736 -7.88 -2.33 -27.86
C TYR A 736 -6.92 -2.20 -29.06
N THR A 737 -5.77 -2.88 -29.01
CA THR A 737 -4.75 -2.94 -30.07
C THR A 737 -4.89 -4.19 -30.93
#